data_AF-A0A803MHS1-F1
#
_entry.id   AF-A0A803MHS1-F1
#
_cell.length_a   1.000
_cell.length_b   1.000
_cell.length_c   1.000
_cell.angle_alpha   90.00
_cell.angle_beta   90.00
_cell.angle_gamma   90.00
#
_symmetry.space_group_name_H-M   'P 1'
#
loop_
_entity.id
_entity.type
_entity.pdbx_description
1 polymer ?
#
loop_
_entity_poly.entity_id
_entity_poly.type
_entity_poly.pdbx_seq_one_letter_code
_entity_poly.pdbx_strand_id
1 'polypeptide(L)'
;MFMQLSYVQLQHDYILGNYPVGRDDAAQLSALQILVEIGFVSHPELCTDWTSLLERFLPRQIAITRAKQDWEVDIISRYHLMDKLSKEDARQQFLRILRLLPYGNSVFFSVRKIDDPIGLLPGKVILGINKRGQYCCVFKMRVAGVLHIFQFETKQGEEICVALQTHINDVMLRRYSKARTVANNATNGEAPNSSKPPAATPTAEAYEKQLQDLYNSIEESQKHIDQLLGELKEKHKVEENLQEELSALKESLKIERRNVGKITAERDRLSSLYDEKEAEFQSAVMEKNSLEMKLAKLNDTLSEQNAQQDLPGANNQDLSKIHDELRVRSEELHRAEQTVKRLVEEKLSMEQNIRRLERKHTEENENVGKDFEKERQTLKLQISELEKRLEGMKNDLEIAESKLEAKESDLSVLQNNLRELEELREMKADIDRKNEQTAAILKMQAAQLSELEVLYKEEQAARKRYFNMIEDMKGKIRVYCRYLVQSAVDGFNVCIFAYGQTGSGKTYTIYGTESEPGLTPRATSELFKILKRDNKKFSFFIEANIKVNNKYCVGLYVGAVSRYINGSSSTKKCKAIETRHQERFEARPLQLSFVDLAGSERVKKSGSAGSQLKEAQSINKSLSALGDVISALSTGGQHIPYRNHKLTMLMSDSLGGNAKTLMFVNVSPAESNLDETYNSLTYASRVRSIVNDPNKNVSSKEVARLKKLVAYWKEQAGRRGDDEDLEEIQDERPTPRDKSDGRHSMSALGSSIVAV
;
A
#
# COMPACT_ATOMS: atom_id res chain seq x y z
N MET A 1 -12.03 -18.91 16.24
CA MET A 1 -11.08 -19.91 16.76
C MET A 1 -9.97 -20.09 15.73
N PHE A 2 -8.96 -19.20 15.72
CA PHE A 2 -7.99 -19.15 14.61
C PHE A 2 -6.73 -19.97 14.91
N MET A 3 -6.37 -20.82 13.95
CA MET A 3 -5.37 -21.90 13.97
C MET A 3 -4.08 -21.57 14.74
N GLN A 4 -3.79 -22.32 15.81
CA GLN A 4 -2.41 -22.49 16.30
C GLN A 4 -1.55 -22.97 15.12
N LEU A 5 -0.38 -22.36 14.92
CA LEU A 5 0.55 -22.83 13.89
C LEU A 5 1.01 -24.24 14.23
N SER A 6 0.93 -25.13 13.23
CA SER A 6 1.35 -26.51 13.37
C SER A 6 2.87 -26.59 13.57
N TYR A 7 3.31 -27.64 14.24
CA TYR A 7 4.74 -27.93 14.42
C TYR A 7 5.50 -27.97 13.09
N VAL A 8 4.89 -28.58 12.07
CA VAL A 8 5.47 -28.68 10.72
C VAL A 8 5.73 -27.31 10.10
N GLN A 9 4.80 -26.36 10.25
CA GLN A 9 4.96 -25.01 9.69
C GLN A 9 6.10 -24.25 10.38
N LEU A 10 6.13 -24.26 11.72
CA LEU A 10 7.16 -23.60 12.52
C LEU A 10 8.56 -24.21 12.29
N GLN A 11 8.63 -25.54 12.17
CA GLN A 11 9.85 -26.27 11.84
C GLN A 11 10.38 -25.88 10.45
N HIS A 12 9.51 -25.84 9.44
CA HIS A 12 9.88 -25.44 8.08
C HIS A 12 10.44 -24.00 8.04
N ASP A 13 9.76 -23.06 8.69
CA ASP A 13 10.19 -21.66 8.73
C ASP A 13 11.50 -21.46 9.51
N TYR A 14 11.73 -22.26 10.56
CA TYR A 14 13.00 -22.31 11.28
C TYR A 14 14.16 -22.81 10.41
N ILE A 15 13.99 -23.92 9.69
CA ILE A 15 15.03 -24.50 8.81
C ILE A 15 15.40 -23.51 7.69
N LEU A 16 14.42 -22.77 7.17
CA LEU A 16 14.64 -21.68 6.21
C LEU A 16 15.27 -20.42 6.82
N GLY A 17 15.50 -20.39 8.13
CA GLY A 17 16.11 -19.27 8.85
C GLY A 17 15.23 -18.02 8.91
N ASN A 18 13.91 -18.17 8.92
CA ASN A 18 12.97 -17.04 8.93
C ASN A 18 12.84 -16.36 10.31
N TYR A 19 13.27 -17.04 11.37
CA TYR A 19 13.35 -16.46 12.71
C TYR A 19 14.76 -15.90 12.98
N PRO A 20 14.89 -14.79 13.72
CA PRO A 20 16.18 -14.27 14.16
C PRO A 20 16.70 -15.11 15.33
N VAL A 21 17.45 -16.16 15.00
CA VAL A 21 17.99 -17.12 15.98
C VAL A 21 19.49 -16.88 16.14
N GLY A 22 19.95 -16.71 17.39
CA GLY A 22 21.37 -16.63 17.72
C GLY A 22 22.09 -17.97 17.57
N ARG A 23 23.42 -17.98 17.68
CA ARG A 23 24.21 -19.23 17.53
C ARG A 23 23.85 -20.25 18.61
N ASP A 24 23.72 -19.79 19.85
CA ASP A 24 23.36 -20.65 20.97
C ASP A 24 21.97 -21.24 20.81
N ASP A 25 20.97 -20.40 20.57
CA ASP A 25 19.59 -20.84 20.35
C ASP A 25 19.48 -21.82 19.18
N ALA A 26 20.27 -21.64 18.11
CA ALA A 26 20.29 -22.53 16.96
C ALA A 26 20.85 -23.91 17.32
N ALA A 27 21.91 -23.99 18.14
CA ALA A 27 22.43 -25.27 18.62
C ALA A 27 21.38 -25.99 19.49
N GLN A 28 20.68 -25.27 20.37
CA GLN A 28 19.63 -25.84 21.23
C GLN A 28 18.41 -26.31 20.44
N LEU A 29 17.91 -25.48 19.52
CA LEU A 29 16.75 -25.82 18.68
C LEU A 29 17.07 -26.97 17.73
N SER A 30 18.29 -27.06 17.21
CA SER A 30 18.73 -28.20 16.38
C SER A 30 18.83 -29.48 17.20
N ALA A 31 19.38 -29.43 18.43
CA ALA A 31 19.40 -30.59 19.33
C ALA A 31 17.99 -31.10 19.67
N LEU A 32 17.05 -30.18 19.97
CA LEU A 32 15.64 -30.52 20.20
C LEU A 32 15.00 -31.20 18.98
N GLN A 33 15.27 -30.70 17.77
CA GLN A 33 14.75 -31.27 16.52
C GLN A 33 15.30 -32.68 16.24
N ILE A 34 16.59 -32.89 16.47
CA ILE A 34 17.21 -34.20 16.35
C ILE A 34 16.60 -35.17 17.37
N LEU A 35 16.40 -34.72 18.61
CA LEU A 35 15.75 -35.51 19.66
C LEU A 35 14.31 -35.88 19.29
N VAL A 36 13.56 -34.99 18.63
CA VAL A 36 12.23 -35.32 18.10
C VAL A 36 12.28 -36.40 17.01
N GLU A 37 13.26 -36.35 16.11
CA GLU A 37 13.40 -37.31 15.00
C GLU A 37 13.81 -38.70 15.52
N ILE A 38 14.97 -38.80 16.18
CA ILE A 38 15.56 -40.09 16.55
C ILE A 38 15.21 -40.54 17.96
N GLY A 39 14.93 -39.62 18.88
CA GLY A 39 14.79 -39.93 20.31
C GLY A 39 16.16 -40.14 20.96
N PHE A 40 16.22 -40.09 22.30
CA PHE A 40 17.51 -40.09 22.99
C PHE A 40 18.30 -41.38 22.75
N VAL A 41 19.57 -41.22 22.39
CA VAL A 41 20.56 -42.30 22.20
C VAL A 41 21.86 -41.84 22.84
N SER A 42 22.59 -42.74 23.49
CA SER A 42 23.79 -42.39 24.27
C SER A 42 24.99 -41.94 23.45
N HIS A 43 25.08 -42.32 22.16
CA HIS A 43 26.18 -41.97 21.25
C HIS A 43 25.62 -41.63 19.87
N PRO A 44 24.90 -40.50 19.73
CA PRO A 44 24.22 -40.15 18.48
C PRO A 44 25.18 -39.86 17.32
N GLU A 45 26.43 -39.47 17.60
CA GLU A 45 27.50 -39.20 16.63
C GLU A 45 27.97 -40.44 15.86
N LEU A 46 27.75 -41.63 16.42
CA LEU A 46 28.07 -42.90 15.77
C LEU A 46 26.94 -43.37 14.83
N CYS A 47 25.83 -42.66 14.75
CA CYS A 47 24.74 -42.96 13.84
C CYS A 47 25.12 -42.56 12.41
N THR A 48 24.89 -43.45 11.43
CA THR A 48 25.17 -43.20 10.00
C THR A 48 24.45 -41.96 9.46
N ASP A 49 23.32 -41.60 10.06
CA ASP A 49 22.51 -40.47 9.64
C ASP A 49 22.80 -39.18 10.42
N TRP A 50 23.70 -39.17 11.42
CA TRP A 50 24.01 -38.00 12.24
C TRP A 50 24.39 -36.76 11.41
N THR A 51 25.25 -36.99 10.41
CA THR A 51 25.69 -35.97 9.46
C THR A 51 24.51 -35.39 8.67
N SER A 52 23.55 -36.23 8.29
CA SER A 52 22.32 -35.86 7.59
C SER A 52 21.35 -35.10 8.51
N LEU A 53 21.23 -35.52 9.77
CA LEU A 53 20.40 -34.88 10.78
C LEU A 53 20.86 -33.45 11.09
N LEU A 54 22.18 -33.25 11.20
CA LEU A 54 22.77 -31.92 11.36
C LEU A 54 22.46 -31.01 10.16
N GLU A 55 22.61 -31.51 8.93
CA GLU A 55 22.32 -30.74 7.71
C GLU A 55 20.82 -30.45 7.52
N ARG A 56 19.96 -31.32 8.02
CA ARG A 56 18.50 -31.21 7.92
C ARG A 56 17.92 -30.22 8.93
N PHE A 57 18.44 -30.19 10.15
CA PHE A 57 17.82 -29.43 11.26
C PHE A 57 18.60 -28.19 11.69
N LEU A 58 19.87 -28.04 11.29
CA LEU A 58 20.58 -26.77 11.45
C LEU A 58 20.16 -25.80 10.34
N PRO A 59 19.69 -24.58 10.65
CA PRO A 59 19.31 -23.61 9.63
C PRO A 59 20.49 -23.35 8.70
N ARG A 60 20.28 -23.52 7.39
CA ARG A 60 21.34 -23.42 6.36
C ARG A 60 22.16 -22.13 6.43
N GLN A 61 21.53 -21.07 6.91
CA GLN A 61 22.11 -19.73 7.02
C GLN A 61 23.01 -19.56 8.25
N ILE A 62 22.80 -20.36 9.29
CA ILE A 62 23.60 -20.37 10.52
C ILE A 62 24.73 -21.40 10.39
N ALA A 63 24.48 -22.50 9.67
CA ALA A 63 25.46 -23.54 9.38
C ALA A 63 26.77 -22.99 8.79
N ILE A 64 26.70 -21.96 7.93
CA ILE A 64 27.87 -21.34 7.28
C ILE A 64 28.74 -20.47 8.20
N THR A 65 28.30 -20.19 9.44
CA THR A 65 28.99 -19.21 10.31
C THR A 65 30.20 -19.76 11.06
N ARG A 66 30.43 -21.09 11.03
CA ARG A 66 31.60 -21.77 11.60
C ARG A 66 31.78 -23.16 10.96
N ALA A 67 32.87 -23.84 11.29
CA ALA A 67 33.13 -25.19 10.76
C ALA A 67 32.07 -26.19 11.25
N LYS A 68 31.81 -27.22 10.44
CA LYS A 68 30.82 -28.27 10.74
C LYS A 68 31.14 -29.01 12.05
N GLN A 69 32.43 -29.25 12.31
CA GLN A 69 32.93 -29.90 13.53
C GLN A 69 32.59 -29.09 14.80
N ASP A 70 32.65 -27.75 14.73
CA ASP A 70 32.30 -26.90 15.86
C ASP A 70 30.79 -26.93 16.17
N TRP A 71 29.95 -27.03 15.14
CA TRP A 71 28.50 -27.22 15.31
C TRP A 71 28.18 -28.57 15.92
N GLU A 72 28.86 -29.60 15.46
CA GLU A 72 28.68 -30.97 15.92
C GLU A 72 28.95 -31.08 17.42
N VAL A 73 30.09 -30.55 17.90
CA VAL A 73 30.44 -30.56 19.33
C VAL A 73 29.38 -29.86 20.20
N ASP A 74 28.93 -28.66 19.80
CA ASP A 74 27.94 -27.90 20.56
C ASP A 74 26.54 -28.54 20.56
N ILE A 75 26.12 -29.09 19.42
CA ILE A 75 24.81 -29.73 19.29
C ILE A 75 24.78 -31.04 20.07
N ILE A 76 25.85 -31.84 20.01
CA ILE A 76 26.00 -33.07 20.83
C ILE A 76 25.96 -32.72 22.32
N SER A 77 26.69 -31.69 22.74
CA SER A 77 26.69 -31.24 24.13
C SER A 77 25.28 -30.91 24.63
N ARG A 78 24.50 -30.14 23.84
CA ARG A 78 23.11 -29.79 24.18
C ARG A 78 22.16 -30.98 24.10
N TYR A 79 22.38 -31.90 23.17
CA TYR A 79 21.60 -33.11 23.03
C TYR A 79 21.73 -34.03 24.25
N HIS A 80 22.95 -34.20 24.79
CA HIS A 80 23.17 -34.98 26.02
C HIS A 80 22.53 -34.36 27.26
N LEU A 81 22.41 -33.03 27.32
CA LEU A 81 21.70 -32.35 28.41
C LEU A 81 20.18 -32.60 28.39
N MET A 82 19.66 -33.28 27.35
CA MET A 82 18.24 -33.57 27.14
C MET A 82 17.89 -35.06 27.33
N ASP A 83 18.75 -35.84 28.01
CA ASP A 83 18.59 -37.29 28.24
C ASP A 83 17.26 -37.74 28.85
N LYS A 84 16.63 -36.86 29.63
CA LYS A 84 15.34 -37.11 30.31
C LYS A 84 14.11 -36.60 29.56
N LEU A 85 14.28 -35.99 28.39
CA LEU A 85 13.16 -35.44 27.61
C LEU A 85 12.59 -36.49 26.66
N SER A 86 11.26 -36.66 26.66
CA SER A 86 10.59 -37.46 25.62
C SER A 86 10.55 -36.72 24.28
N LYS A 87 10.26 -37.44 23.18
CA LYS A 87 10.07 -36.83 21.85
C LYS A 87 9.00 -35.73 21.87
N GLU A 88 7.93 -35.94 22.65
CA GLU A 88 6.84 -34.97 22.73
C GLU A 88 7.22 -33.75 23.58
N ASP A 89 7.97 -33.95 24.68
CA ASP A 89 8.48 -32.84 25.49
C ASP A 89 9.46 -31.98 24.68
N ALA A 90 10.34 -32.61 23.91
CA ALA A 90 11.27 -31.93 23.01
C ALA A 90 10.52 -31.11 21.95
N ARG A 91 9.45 -31.68 21.36
CA ARG A 91 8.58 -30.98 20.42
C ARG A 91 7.91 -29.77 21.06
N GLN A 92 7.38 -29.89 22.28
CA GLN A 92 6.75 -28.79 22.98
C GLN A 92 7.74 -27.68 23.37
N GLN A 93 8.94 -28.06 23.83
CA GLN A 93 9.99 -27.08 24.14
C GLN A 93 10.45 -26.34 22.88
N PHE A 94 10.61 -27.03 21.75
CA PHE A 94 10.92 -26.40 20.47
C PHE A 94 9.85 -25.36 20.07
N LEU A 95 8.58 -25.74 20.15
CA LEU A 95 7.46 -24.83 19.86
C LEU A 95 7.43 -23.63 20.81
N ARG A 96 7.70 -23.85 22.10
CA ARG A 96 7.71 -22.80 23.12
C ARG A 96 8.81 -21.79 22.86
N ILE A 97 10.03 -22.25 22.59
CA ILE A 97 11.18 -21.38 22.30
C ILE A 97 10.90 -20.56 21.04
N LEU A 98 10.47 -21.20 19.94
CA LEU A 98 10.16 -20.47 18.71
C LEU A 98 9.06 -19.42 18.88
N ARG A 99 8.00 -19.72 19.65
CA ARG A 99 6.90 -18.77 19.90
C ARG A 99 7.32 -17.56 20.75
N LEU A 100 8.39 -17.68 21.53
CA LEU A 100 8.96 -16.59 22.34
C LEU A 100 9.92 -15.70 21.54
N LEU A 101 10.45 -16.19 20.42
CA LEU A 101 11.27 -15.39 19.53
C LEU A 101 10.44 -14.27 18.87
N PRO A 102 11.09 -13.16 18.47
CA PRO A 102 10.47 -12.17 17.61
C PRO A 102 9.82 -12.86 16.40
N TYR A 103 8.56 -12.51 16.15
CA TYR A 103 7.74 -13.07 15.05
C TYR A 103 7.39 -14.55 15.17
N GLY A 104 7.61 -15.19 16.33
CA GLY A 104 7.31 -16.61 16.59
C GLY A 104 5.87 -17.07 16.34
N ASN A 105 4.93 -16.13 16.19
CA ASN A 105 3.53 -16.39 15.84
C ASN A 105 3.16 -15.98 14.40
N SER A 106 4.17 -15.68 13.58
CA SER A 106 3.98 -15.21 12.20
C SER A 106 4.14 -16.35 11.21
N VAL A 107 3.42 -16.27 10.09
CA VAL A 107 3.57 -17.17 8.94
C VAL A 107 4.37 -16.45 7.86
N PHE A 108 5.34 -17.14 7.28
CA PHE A 108 6.21 -16.59 6.25
C PHE A 108 5.88 -17.14 4.86
N PHE A 109 5.84 -16.24 3.87
CA PHE A 109 5.59 -16.59 2.48
C PHE A 109 6.73 -16.10 1.60
N SER A 110 7.34 -16.99 0.82
CA SER A 110 8.32 -16.57 -0.19
C SER A 110 7.58 -15.92 -1.35
N VAL A 111 7.91 -14.67 -1.63
CA VAL A 111 7.37 -13.95 -2.79
C VAL A 111 8.11 -14.47 -4.03
N ARG A 112 7.37 -15.13 -4.92
CA ARG A 112 7.93 -15.87 -6.07
C ARG A 112 8.27 -14.98 -7.27
N LYS A 113 7.67 -13.79 -7.37
CA LYS A 113 7.94 -12.80 -8.40
C LYS A 113 7.62 -11.43 -7.85
N ILE A 114 8.57 -10.52 -7.95
CA ILE A 114 8.37 -9.09 -7.74
C ILE A 114 8.79 -8.47 -9.06
N ASP A 115 7.86 -7.83 -9.77
CA ASP A 115 8.24 -6.96 -10.86
C ASP A 115 8.82 -5.69 -10.22
N ASP A 116 10.15 -5.66 -10.18
CA ASP A 116 10.97 -4.58 -9.65
C ASP A 116 11.54 -3.79 -10.85
N PRO A 117 10.81 -2.79 -11.36
CA PRO A 117 11.23 -2.03 -12.53
C PRO A 117 12.50 -1.20 -12.30
N ILE A 118 12.95 -1.07 -11.05
CA ILE A 118 14.05 -0.21 -10.60
C ILE A 118 15.30 -1.03 -10.22
N GLY A 119 15.19 -2.35 -10.10
CA GLY A 119 16.30 -3.26 -9.76
C GLY A 119 16.84 -3.11 -8.32
N LEU A 120 16.06 -2.50 -7.42
CA LEU A 120 16.44 -2.20 -6.03
C LEU A 120 16.03 -3.28 -5.03
N LEU A 121 15.05 -4.12 -5.38
CA LEU A 121 14.55 -5.18 -4.52
C LEU A 121 15.40 -6.44 -4.69
N PRO A 122 15.79 -7.10 -3.59
CA PRO A 122 16.57 -8.32 -3.66
C PRO A 122 15.79 -9.42 -4.39
N GLY A 123 16.50 -10.29 -5.12
CA GLY A 123 15.89 -11.38 -5.92
C GLY A 123 15.07 -12.43 -5.13
N LYS A 124 14.96 -12.29 -3.80
CA LYS A 124 14.06 -13.09 -2.95
C LYS A 124 13.54 -12.27 -1.78
N VAL A 125 12.23 -12.03 -1.75
CA VAL A 125 11.52 -11.37 -0.65
C VAL A 125 10.67 -12.40 0.11
N ILE A 126 10.61 -12.27 1.43
CA ILE A 126 9.79 -13.11 2.30
C ILE A 126 8.87 -12.20 3.10
N LEU A 127 7.56 -12.43 3.01
CA LEU A 127 6.52 -11.69 3.71
C LEU A 127 6.12 -12.45 4.98
N GLY A 128 6.22 -11.82 6.15
CA GLY A 128 5.71 -12.36 7.42
C GLY A 128 4.38 -11.71 7.82
N ILE A 129 3.37 -12.51 8.18
CA ILE A 129 2.06 -12.02 8.68
C ILE A 129 1.88 -12.43 10.15
N ASN A 130 1.75 -11.46 11.06
CA ASN A 130 1.53 -11.68 12.50
C ASN A 130 0.03 -11.72 12.86
N LYS A 131 -0.38 -12.66 13.70
CA LYS A 131 -1.78 -12.89 14.10
C LYS A 131 -2.29 -12.02 15.28
N ARG A 132 -1.44 -11.19 15.92
CA ARG A 132 -1.83 -10.41 17.11
C ARG A 132 -2.40 -9.00 16.86
N GLY A 133 -2.98 -8.74 15.68
CA GLY A 133 -3.93 -7.62 15.51
C GLY A 133 -3.36 -6.26 15.08
N GLN A 134 -2.19 -6.21 14.45
CA GLN A 134 -1.81 -5.09 13.57
C GLN A 134 -1.10 -5.70 12.36
N TYR A 135 -1.57 -5.38 11.15
CA TYR A 135 -0.98 -5.83 9.89
C TYR A 135 0.42 -5.22 9.74
N CYS A 136 1.44 -5.81 10.36
CA CYS A 136 2.84 -5.50 10.07
C CYS A 136 3.29 -6.35 8.89
N CYS A 137 3.42 -5.73 7.72
CA CYS A 137 4.24 -6.30 6.65
C CYS A 137 5.68 -6.29 7.11
N VAL A 138 6.31 -7.46 7.09
CA VAL A 138 7.72 -7.60 7.42
C VAL A 138 8.49 -7.94 6.15
N PHE A 139 9.40 -7.06 5.75
CA PHE A 139 10.31 -7.31 4.64
C PHE A 139 11.64 -7.82 5.18
N LYS A 140 12.04 -8.99 4.71
CA LYS A 140 13.33 -9.59 5.01
C LYS A 140 14.32 -9.27 3.89
N MET A 141 15.27 -8.36 4.14
CA MET A 141 16.37 -8.01 3.24
C MET A 141 17.70 -8.45 3.84
N ARG A 142 18.67 -8.83 3.01
CA ARG A 142 20.02 -9.18 3.49
C ARG A 142 21.04 -8.31 2.77
N VAL A 143 21.75 -7.47 3.53
CA VAL A 143 22.85 -6.63 3.05
C VAL A 143 24.11 -7.09 3.78
N ALA A 144 25.15 -7.47 3.02
CA ALA A 144 26.43 -7.92 3.58
C ALA A 144 26.33 -9.03 4.66
N GLY A 145 25.40 -9.97 4.50
CA GLY A 145 25.22 -11.10 5.43
C GLY A 145 24.39 -10.80 6.69
N VAL A 146 24.06 -9.52 6.94
CA VAL A 146 23.21 -9.09 8.06
C VAL A 146 21.74 -9.10 7.63
N LEU A 147 20.89 -9.64 8.50
CA LEU A 147 19.45 -9.69 8.25
C LEU A 147 18.80 -8.37 8.66
N HIS A 148 18.30 -7.62 7.68
CA HIS A 148 17.48 -6.44 7.89
C HIS A 148 16.02 -6.85 7.80
N ILE A 149 15.30 -6.61 8.90
CA ILE A 149 13.88 -6.87 9.03
C ILE A 149 13.20 -5.51 9.16
N PHE A 150 12.44 -5.10 8.14
CA PHE A 150 11.70 -3.85 8.17
C PHE A 150 10.26 -4.13 8.62
N GLN A 151 9.85 -3.49 9.71
CA GLN A 151 8.49 -3.55 10.25
C GLN A 151 7.80 -2.23 9.94
N PHE A 152 6.67 -2.30 9.22
CA PHE A 152 5.86 -1.12 8.90
C PHE A 152 4.68 -0.98 9.86
N GLU A 153 4.38 0.25 10.27
CA GLU A 153 3.15 0.60 11.00
C GLU A 153 1.94 0.66 10.05
N THR A 154 0.74 0.48 10.62
CA THR A 154 -0.52 0.16 9.92
C THR A 154 -0.87 1.07 8.73
N LYS A 155 -0.57 2.38 8.78
CA LYS A 155 -0.88 3.31 7.68
C LYS A 155 0.00 3.14 6.44
N GLN A 156 1.29 2.86 6.61
CA GLN A 156 2.21 2.61 5.49
C GLN A 156 2.11 1.16 4.99
N GLY A 157 1.77 0.23 5.88
CA GLY A 157 1.50 -1.17 5.53
C GLY A 157 0.23 -1.34 4.67
N GLU A 158 -0.82 -0.55 4.92
CA GLU A 158 -2.04 -0.54 4.10
C GLU A 158 -1.78 -0.12 2.65
N GLU A 159 -1.03 0.95 2.41
CA GLU A 159 -0.68 1.41 1.05
C GLU A 159 0.12 0.36 0.27
N ILE A 160 1.08 -0.29 0.95
CA ILE A 160 1.89 -1.37 0.36
C ILE A 160 1.05 -2.64 0.13
N CYS A 161 0.13 -2.97 1.05
CA CYS A 161 -0.80 -4.09 0.89
C CYS A 161 -1.84 -3.84 -0.19
N VAL A 162 -2.37 -2.63 -0.32
CA VAL A 162 -3.31 -2.25 -1.40
C VAL A 162 -2.59 -2.30 -2.74
N ALA A 163 -1.36 -1.80 -2.83
CA ALA A 163 -0.53 -1.92 -4.03
C ALA A 163 -0.25 -3.39 -4.39
N LEU A 164 0.12 -4.23 -3.42
CA LEU A 164 0.34 -5.67 -3.62
C LEU A 164 -0.95 -6.45 -3.92
N GLN A 165 -2.09 -6.12 -3.29
CA GLN A 165 -3.39 -6.75 -3.50
C GLN A 165 -3.93 -6.41 -4.89
N THR A 166 -3.78 -5.15 -5.32
CA THR A 166 -4.10 -4.71 -6.68
C THR A 166 -3.24 -5.45 -7.68
N HIS A 167 -1.94 -5.59 -7.41
CA HIS A 167 -1.02 -6.33 -8.27
C HIS A 167 -1.28 -7.84 -8.29
N ILE A 168 -1.64 -8.46 -7.17
CA ILE A 168 -2.01 -9.89 -7.08
C ILE A 168 -3.32 -10.15 -7.81
N ASN A 169 -4.32 -9.28 -7.67
CA ASN A 169 -5.59 -9.37 -8.39
C ASN A 169 -5.36 -9.21 -9.90
N ASP A 170 -4.50 -8.28 -10.32
CA ASP A 170 -4.16 -8.04 -11.72
C ASP A 170 -3.36 -9.21 -12.33
N VAL A 171 -2.42 -9.79 -11.57
CA VAL A 171 -1.68 -11.00 -11.97
C VAL A 171 -2.57 -12.25 -12.00
N MET A 172 -3.56 -12.36 -11.09
CA MET A 172 -4.55 -13.43 -11.10
C MET A 172 -5.51 -13.30 -12.28
N LEU A 173 -6.00 -12.10 -12.59
CA LEU A 173 -6.80 -11.81 -13.79
C LEU A 173 -6.03 -12.12 -15.09
N ARG A 174 -4.74 -11.75 -15.16
CA ARG A 174 -3.85 -12.11 -16.29
C ARG A 174 -3.54 -13.61 -16.38
N ARG A 175 -3.56 -14.36 -15.27
CA ARG A 175 -3.42 -15.82 -15.26
C ARG A 175 -4.72 -16.53 -15.64
N TYR A 176 -5.87 -16.00 -15.23
CA TYR A 176 -7.18 -16.50 -15.65
C TYR A 176 -7.41 -16.26 -17.15
N SER A 177 -7.01 -15.10 -17.68
CA SER A 177 -7.08 -14.83 -19.13
C SER A 177 -6.12 -15.73 -19.92
N LYS A 178 -4.90 -15.96 -19.43
CA LYS A 178 -3.96 -16.94 -20.04
C LYS A 178 -4.46 -18.38 -19.97
N ALA A 179 -5.07 -18.80 -18.86
CA ALA A 179 -5.67 -20.13 -18.74
C ALA A 179 -6.85 -20.32 -19.71
N ARG A 180 -7.63 -19.25 -19.98
CA ARG A 180 -8.71 -19.26 -20.98
C ARG A 180 -8.19 -19.35 -22.41
N THR A 181 -7.07 -18.70 -22.74
CA THR A 181 -6.41 -18.82 -24.06
C THR A 181 -5.73 -20.17 -24.27
N VAL A 182 -5.24 -20.82 -23.20
CA VAL A 182 -4.64 -22.17 -23.28
C VAL A 182 -5.71 -23.25 -23.43
N ALA A 183 -6.91 -23.06 -22.88
CA ALA A 183 -8.05 -23.95 -23.11
C ALA A 183 -8.57 -23.91 -24.56
N ASN A 184 -8.48 -22.76 -25.24
CA ASN A 184 -8.91 -22.62 -26.64
C ASN A 184 -7.87 -23.08 -27.67
N ASN A 185 -6.60 -23.22 -27.29
CA ASN A 185 -5.52 -23.65 -28.18
C ASN A 185 -5.13 -25.13 -28.02
N ALA A 186 -5.92 -25.92 -27.29
CA ALA A 186 -5.72 -27.36 -27.11
C ALA A 186 -6.23 -28.23 -28.27
N THR A 187 -6.39 -27.65 -29.46
CA THR A 187 -6.57 -28.37 -30.73
C THR A 187 -5.54 -27.84 -31.71
N ASN A 188 -4.33 -28.41 -31.66
CA ASN A 188 -3.45 -28.74 -32.79
C ASN A 188 -2.05 -28.98 -32.23
N GLY A 189 -1.64 -30.24 -32.29
CA GLY A 189 -0.35 -30.69 -31.79
C GLY A 189 0.80 -30.35 -32.73
N GLU A 190 2.00 -30.20 -32.15
CA GLU A 190 3.21 -30.99 -32.45
C GLU A 190 4.41 -30.42 -31.66
N ALA A 191 5.30 -31.30 -31.25
CA ALA A 191 6.57 -31.01 -30.58
C ALA A 191 7.63 -31.98 -31.14
N PRO A 192 8.93 -31.84 -30.82
CA PRO A 192 9.81 -30.66 -30.85
C PRO A 192 11.14 -30.97 -31.59
N ASN A 193 12.00 -29.97 -31.88
CA ASN A 193 13.45 -30.21 -31.90
C ASN A 193 14.36 -28.96 -31.75
N SER A 194 15.26 -29.10 -30.77
CA SER A 194 16.64 -28.63 -30.59
C SER A 194 17.15 -27.19 -30.87
N SER A 195 17.62 -26.58 -29.76
CA SER A 195 18.91 -25.88 -29.55
C SER A 195 19.19 -24.49 -30.17
N LYS A 196 19.22 -23.43 -29.32
CA LYS A 196 20.24 -22.33 -29.25
C LYS A 196 19.91 -21.28 -28.14
N PRO A 197 20.82 -20.35 -27.76
CA PRO A 197 21.29 -20.07 -26.38
C PRO A 197 20.62 -18.81 -25.72
N PRO A 198 21.10 -18.24 -24.58
CA PRO A 198 20.24 -17.60 -23.57
C PRO A 198 19.70 -16.22 -23.95
N ALA A 199 18.51 -15.97 -23.41
CA ALA A 199 17.61 -14.86 -23.66
C ALA A 199 18.26 -13.47 -23.54
N ALA A 200 18.10 -12.69 -24.61
CA ALA A 200 18.24 -11.24 -24.59
C ALA A 200 17.12 -10.62 -23.74
N THR A 201 17.48 -9.56 -23.04
CA THR A 201 16.59 -8.61 -22.34
C THR A 201 15.44 -8.16 -23.26
N PRO A 202 14.20 -8.00 -22.78
CA PRO A 202 13.12 -7.46 -23.59
C PRO A 202 13.49 -6.02 -23.99
N THR A 203 13.54 -5.74 -25.29
CA THR A 203 13.84 -4.42 -25.83
C THR A 203 12.72 -3.43 -25.51
N ALA A 204 13.04 -2.13 -25.42
CA ALA A 204 12.08 -1.05 -25.18
C ALA A 204 10.87 -1.07 -26.14
N GLU A 205 11.09 -1.54 -27.37
CA GLU A 205 10.07 -1.77 -28.39
C GLU A 205 8.97 -2.76 -27.95
N ALA A 206 9.30 -3.76 -27.11
CA ALA A 206 8.32 -4.72 -26.62
C ALA A 206 7.36 -4.09 -25.59
N TYR A 207 7.84 -3.13 -24.80
CA TYR A 207 7.01 -2.36 -23.87
C TYR A 207 6.14 -1.34 -24.59
N GLU A 208 6.68 -0.68 -25.60
CA GLU A 208 5.95 0.27 -26.44
C GLU A 208 4.83 -0.42 -27.22
N LYS A 209 5.10 -1.61 -27.77
CA LYS A 209 4.09 -2.44 -28.42
C LYS A 209 2.99 -2.90 -27.46
N GLN A 210 3.34 -3.30 -26.23
CA GLN A 210 2.34 -3.68 -25.23
C GLN A 210 1.46 -2.50 -24.78
N LEU A 211 2.03 -1.30 -24.67
CA LEU A 211 1.27 -0.08 -24.39
C LEU A 211 0.33 0.29 -25.54
N GLN A 212 0.78 0.13 -26.78
CA GLN A 212 -0.05 0.36 -27.97
C GLN A 212 -1.20 -0.64 -28.05
N ASP A 213 -0.95 -1.92 -27.78
CA ASP A 213 -1.99 -2.96 -27.78
C ASP A 213 -3.05 -2.71 -26.68
N LEU A 214 -2.63 -2.22 -25.51
CA LEU A 214 -3.53 -1.80 -24.43
C LEU A 214 -4.37 -0.57 -24.80
N TYR A 215 -3.76 0.44 -25.44
CA TYR A 215 -4.47 1.61 -25.92
C TYR A 215 -5.55 1.24 -26.95
N ASN A 216 -5.20 0.37 -27.90
CA ASN A 216 -6.13 -0.11 -28.92
C ASN A 216 -7.30 -0.90 -28.29
N SER A 217 -7.03 -1.73 -27.27
CA SER A 217 -8.08 -2.49 -26.57
C SER A 217 -9.01 -1.61 -25.74
N ILE A 218 -8.49 -0.53 -25.14
CA ILE A 218 -9.31 0.48 -24.45
C ILE A 218 -10.20 1.23 -25.45
N GLU A 219 -9.65 1.61 -26.61
CA GLU A 219 -10.41 2.30 -27.66
C GLU A 219 -11.53 1.41 -28.23
N GLU A 220 -11.27 0.13 -28.45
CA GLU A 220 -12.29 -0.84 -28.87
C GLU A 220 -13.40 -1.01 -27.81
N SER A 221 -13.03 -1.07 -26.54
CA SER A 221 -13.99 -1.15 -25.43
C SER A 221 -14.87 0.09 -25.35
N GLN A 222 -14.30 1.28 -25.59
CA GLN A 222 -15.04 2.53 -25.59
C GLN A 222 -16.05 2.60 -26.75
N LYS A 223 -15.65 2.17 -27.96
CA LYS A 223 -16.55 2.08 -29.13
C LYS A 223 -17.72 1.15 -28.86
N HIS A 224 -17.47 0.01 -28.19
CA HIS A 224 -18.53 -0.92 -27.84
C HIS A 224 -19.53 -0.32 -26.84
N ILE A 225 -19.05 0.45 -25.85
CA ILE A 225 -19.94 1.15 -24.91
C ILE A 225 -20.80 2.20 -25.63
N ASP A 226 -20.22 2.96 -26.56
CA ASP A 226 -20.97 3.97 -27.31
C ASP A 226 -22.05 3.34 -28.20
N GLN A 227 -21.79 2.15 -28.76
CA GLN A 227 -22.78 1.36 -29.49
C GLN A 227 -23.95 0.94 -28.58
N LEU A 228 -23.65 0.41 -27.39
CA LEU A 228 -24.68 0.01 -26.41
C LEU A 228 -25.54 1.20 -25.94
N LEU A 229 -24.95 2.40 -25.81
CA LEU A 229 -25.69 3.61 -25.49
C LEU A 229 -26.65 4.04 -26.62
N GLY A 230 -26.29 3.78 -27.87
CA GLY A 230 -27.17 3.97 -29.03
C GLY A 230 -28.37 3.03 -29.00
N GLU A 231 -28.12 1.73 -28.76
CA GLU A 231 -29.16 0.71 -28.65
C GLU A 231 -30.13 0.97 -27.48
N LEU A 232 -29.62 1.45 -26.34
CA LEU A 232 -30.46 1.86 -25.19
C LEU A 232 -31.45 2.96 -25.57
N LYS A 233 -31.01 3.99 -26.31
CA LYS A 233 -31.88 5.09 -26.75
C LYS A 233 -32.99 4.62 -27.67
N GLU A 234 -32.68 3.71 -28.60
CA GLU A 234 -33.72 3.15 -29.47
C GLU A 234 -34.74 2.33 -28.67
N LYS A 235 -34.28 1.54 -27.69
CA LYS A 235 -35.17 0.76 -26.81
C LYS A 235 -36.09 1.65 -25.97
N HIS A 236 -35.58 2.75 -25.42
CA HIS A 236 -36.40 3.72 -24.67
C HIS A 236 -37.52 4.32 -25.52
N LYS A 237 -37.20 4.65 -26.78
CA LYS A 237 -38.18 5.19 -27.73
C LYS A 237 -39.28 4.18 -28.08
N VAL A 238 -38.93 2.89 -28.17
CA VAL A 238 -39.89 1.81 -28.38
C VAL A 238 -40.80 1.62 -27.15
N GLU A 239 -40.26 1.76 -25.94
CA GLU A 239 -41.04 1.69 -24.69
C GLU A 239 -42.07 2.82 -24.59
N GLU A 240 -41.68 4.06 -24.89
CA GLU A 240 -42.60 5.21 -24.89
C GLU A 240 -43.77 4.98 -25.86
N ASN A 241 -43.48 4.52 -27.09
CA ASN A 241 -44.51 4.21 -28.08
C ASN A 241 -45.47 3.10 -27.58
N LEU A 242 -44.95 2.04 -26.96
CA LEU A 242 -45.77 0.96 -26.41
C LEU A 242 -46.65 1.43 -25.24
N GLN A 243 -46.15 2.34 -24.40
CA GLN A 243 -46.93 2.94 -23.31
C GLN A 243 -48.10 3.78 -23.84
N GLU A 244 -47.87 4.54 -24.91
CA GLU A 244 -48.94 5.29 -25.60
C GLU A 244 -50.01 4.35 -26.17
N GLU A 245 -49.62 3.29 -26.87
CA GLU A 245 -50.55 2.27 -27.40
C GLU A 245 -51.36 1.58 -26.29
N LEU A 246 -50.72 1.23 -25.17
CA LEU A 246 -51.37 0.63 -24.00
C LEU A 246 -52.40 1.57 -23.37
N SER A 247 -52.10 2.88 -23.32
CA SER A 247 -53.02 3.88 -22.79
C SER A 247 -54.26 4.02 -23.66
N ALA A 248 -54.10 3.98 -24.99
CA ALA A 248 -55.19 4.03 -25.95
C ALA A 248 -56.11 2.79 -25.85
N LEU A 249 -55.51 1.60 -25.74
CA LEU A 249 -56.25 0.34 -25.54
C LEU A 249 -57.04 0.33 -24.22
N LYS A 250 -56.47 0.83 -23.12
CA LYS A 250 -57.16 0.93 -21.82
C LYS A 250 -58.39 1.83 -21.89
N GLU A 251 -58.31 2.96 -22.60
CA GLU A 251 -59.46 3.85 -22.76
C GLU A 251 -60.52 3.21 -23.68
N SER A 252 -60.11 2.54 -24.75
CA SER A 252 -61.03 1.79 -25.62
C SER A 252 -61.78 0.68 -24.86
N LEU A 253 -61.08 -0.09 -24.02
CA LEU A 253 -61.69 -1.14 -23.18
C LEU A 253 -62.71 -0.56 -22.18
N LYS A 254 -62.41 0.61 -21.61
CA LYS A 254 -63.30 1.31 -20.68
C LYS A 254 -64.56 1.81 -21.36
N ILE A 255 -64.46 2.27 -22.61
CA ILE A 255 -65.61 2.64 -23.44
C ILE A 255 -66.46 1.39 -23.72
N GLU A 256 -65.82 0.28 -24.10
CA GLU A 256 -66.55 -0.96 -24.42
C GLU A 256 -67.24 -1.56 -23.20
N ARG A 257 -66.60 -1.55 -22.01
CA ARG A 257 -67.25 -1.94 -20.74
C ARG A 257 -68.48 -1.10 -20.42
N ARG A 258 -68.46 0.21 -20.70
CA ARG A 258 -69.65 1.05 -20.55
C ARG A 258 -70.74 0.68 -21.53
N ASN A 259 -70.39 0.34 -22.78
CA ASN A 259 -71.36 -0.08 -23.79
C ASN A 259 -72.02 -1.42 -23.40
N VAL A 260 -71.23 -2.40 -22.96
CA VAL A 260 -71.74 -3.68 -22.42
C VAL A 260 -72.65 -3.44 -21.20
N GLY A 261 -72.28 -2.53 -20.31
CA GLY A 261 -73.13 -2.14 -19.17
C GLY A 261 -74.48 -1.56 -19.60
N LYS A 262 -74.50 -0.69 -20.62
CA LYS A 262 -75.75 -0.15 -21.19
C LYS A 262 -76.62 -1.24 -21.82
N ILE A 263 -76.03 -2.10 -22.65
CA ILE A 263 -76.74 -3.21 -23.31
C ILE A 263 -77.30 -4.20 -22.27
N THR A 264 -76.53 -4.48 -21.20
CA THR A 264 -76.95 -5.36 -20.11
C THR A 264 -78.15 -4.78 -19.37
N ALA A 265 -78.12 -3.48 -19.02
CA ALA A 265 -79.24 -2.81 -18.37
C ALA A 265 -80.50 -2.80 -19.25
N GLU A 266 -80.34 -2.65 -20.56
CA GLU A 266 -81.45 -2.71 -21.52
C GLU A 266 -82.02 -4.13 -21.66
N ARG A 267 -81.16 -5.15 -21.68
CA ARG A 267 -81.56 -6.56 -21.65
C ARG A 267 -82.32 -6.91 -20.37
N ASP A 268 -81.83 -6.48 -19.21
CA ASP A 268 -82.50 -6.72 -17.93
C ASP A 268 -83.87 -6.04 -17.88
N ARG A 269 -83.98 -4.82 -18.42
CA ARG A 269 -85.25 -4.10 -18.56
C ARG A 269 -86.24 -4.84 -19.45
N LEU A 270 -85.79 -5.35 -20.60
CA LEU A 270 -86.63 -6.14 -21.50
C LEU A 270 -87.03 -7.48 -20.89
N SER A 271 -86.14 -8.13 -20.14
CA SER A 271 -86.45 -9.37 -19.41
C SER A 271 -87.54 -9.15 -18.37
N SER A 272 -87.46 -8.07 -17.59
CA SER A 272 -88.52 -7.74 -16.62
C SER A 272 -89.87 -7.46 -17.29
N LEU A 273 -89.87 -6.76 -18.43
CA LEU A 273 -91.09 -6.55 -19.23
C LEU A 273 -91.65 -7.87 -19.78
N TYR A 274 -90.79 -8.79 -20.19
CA TYR A 274 -91.20 -10.13 -20.62
C TYR A 274 -91.84 -10.91 -19.47
N ASP A 275 -91.21 -10.92 -18.29
CA ASP A 275 -91.74 -11.60 -17.10
C ASP A 275 -93.09 -11.00 -16.66
N GLU A 276 -93.24 -9.68 -16.76
CA GLU A 276 -94.50 -8.97 -16.48
C GLU A 276 -95.60 -9.37 -17.48
N LYS A 277 -95.28 -9.45 -18.78
CA LYS A 277 -96.21 -9.88 -19.83
C LYS A 277 -96.58 -11.36 -19.72
N GLU A 278 -95.64 -12.22 -19.33
CA GLU A 278 -95.88 -13.63 -19.06
C GLU A 278 -96.82 -13.80 -17.84
N ALA A 279 -96.63 -13.00 -16.78
CA ALA A 279 -97.53 -13.00 -15.63
C ALA A 279 -98.94 -12.53 -15.99
N GLU A 280 -99.07 -11.47 -16.80
CA GLU A 280 -100.37 -11.01 -17.33
C GLU A 280 -101.04 -12.09 -18.18
N PHE A 281 -100.28 -12.77 -19.06
CA PHE A 281 -100.79 -13.86 -19.90
C PHE A 281 -101.27 -15.04 -19.06
N GLN A 282 -100.49 -15.47 -18.07
CA GLN A 282 -100.90 -16.54 -17.15
C GLN A 282 -102.15 -16.18 -16.37
N SER A 283 -102.29 -14.92 -15.93
CA SER A 283 -103.50 -14.43 -15.27
C SER A 283 -104.72 -14.50 -16.19
N ALA A 284 -104.58 -14.06 -17.45
CA ALA A 284 -105.64 -14.13 -18.45
C ALA A 284 -106.02 -15.59 -18.80
N VAL A 285 -105.05 -16.50 -18.87
CA VAL A 285 -105.29 -17.94 -19.06
C VAL A 285 -106.05 -18.54 -17.87
N MET A 286 -105.69 -18.18 -16.64
CA MET A 286 -106.43 -18.60 -15.44
C MET A 286 -107.87 -18.06 -15.44
N GLU A 287 -108.07 -16.82 -15.88
CA GLU A 287 -109.38 -16.19 -15.98
C GLU A 287 -110.25 -16.86 -17.06
N LYS A 288 -109.66 -17.18 -18.22
CA LYS A 288 -110.29 -17.99 -19.28
C LYS A 288 -110.72 -19.36 -18.76
N ASN A 289 -109.82 -20.09 -18.08
CA ASN A 289 -110.14 -21.40 -17.50
C ASN A 289 -111.26 -21.32 -16.45
N SER A 290 -111.32 -20.22 -15.69
CA SER A 290 -112.41 -19.96 -14.73
C SER A 290 -113.75 -19.74 -15.44
N LEU A 291 -113.76 -18.99 -16.54
CA LEU A 291 -114.96 -18.74 -17.35
C LEU A 291 -115.44 -20.01 -18.06
N GLU A 292 -114.53 -20.84 -18.58
CA GLU A 292 -114.86 -22.15 -19.18
C GLU A 292 -115.48 -23.10 -18.14
N MET A 293 -114.97 -23.13 -16.90
CA MET A 293 -115.59 -23.87 -15.80
C MET A 293 -116.99 -23.36 -15.43
N LYS A 294 -117.22 -22.04 -15.47
CA LYS A 294 -118.56 -21.45 -15.21
C LYS A 294 -119.55 -21.79 -16.33
N LEU A 295 -119.09 -21.83 -17.58
CA LEU A 295 -119.89 -22.25 -18.75
C LEU A 295 -120.25 -23.74 -18.68
N ALA A 296 -119.32 -24.62 -18.30
CA ALA A 296 -119.60 -26.04 -18.07
C ALA A 296 -120.68 -26.24 -16.98
N LYS A 297 -120.60 -25.47 -15.89
CA LYS A 297 -121.58 -25.51 -14.78
C LYS A 297 -122.99 -25.09 -15.20
N LEU A 298 -123.10 -24.10 -16.09
CA LEU A 298 -124.38 -23.65 -16.67
C LEU A 298 -124.94 -24.66 -17.67
N ASN A 299 -124.08 -25.41 -18.36
CA ASN A 299 -124.48 -26.45 -19.30
C ASN A 299 -125.04 -27.69 -18.58
N ASP A 300 -124.47 -28.05 -17.42
CA ASP A 300 -124.97 -29.16 -16.59
C ASP A 300 -126.31 -28.84 -15.90
N THR A 301 -126.62 -27.56 -15.62
CA THR A 301 -127.91 -27.17 -15.01
C THR A 301 -129.08 -27.17 -15.99
N LEU A 302 -128.83 -27.37 -17.29
CA LEU A 302 -129.83 -27.34 -18.36
C LEU A 302 -130.26 -28.73 -18.85
N SER A 303 -129.73 -29.81 -18.27
CA SER A 303 -130.00 -31.20 -18.72
C SER A 303 -130.82 -32.06 -17.73
N GLU A 304 -131.26 -31.52 -16.59
CA GLU A 304 -132.10 -32.26 -15.63
C GLU A 304 -133.38 -31.48 -15.29
N GLN A 305 -134.37 -31.51 -16.21
CA GLN A 305 -135.78 -31.31 -15.88
C GLN A 305 -136.64 -31.59 -17.12
N ASN A 306 -137.21 -32.79 -17.22
CA ASN A 306 -138.56 -33.07 -17.72
C ASN A 306 -138.74 -34.56 -18.07
N ALA A 307 -139.33 -35.32 -17.15
CA ALA A 307 -140.15 -36.49 -17.48
C ALA A 307 -141.18 -36.77 -16.36
N GLN A 308 -142.44 -36.50 -16.70
CA GLN A 308 -143.71 -37.19 -16.33
C GLN A 308 -144.15 -37.21 -14.84
N GLN A 309 -145.27 -36.56 -14.47
CA GLN A 309 -146.69 -36.95 -14.64
C GLN A 309 -147.08 -38.29 -13.98
N ASP A 310 -147.76 -38.26 -12.82
CA ASP A 310 -149.20 -38.56 -12.66
C ASP A 310 -149.63 -38.95 -11.21
N LEU A 311 -150.78 -38.42 -10.78
CA LEU A 311 -151.65 -38.65 -9.60
C LEU A 311 -153.09 -38.35 -10.11
N PRO A 312 -154.25 -38.83 -9.57
CA PRO A 312 -154.60 -39.06 -8.16
C PRO A 312 -155.72 -40.15 -7.92
N GLY A 313 -156.36 -40.17 -6.74
CA GLY A 313 -157.37 -41.16 -6.30
C GLY A 313 -158.84 -40.69 -6.13
N ALA A 314 -159.70 -41.71 -6.02
CA ALA A 314 -160.97 -41.93 -5.29
C ALA A 314 -162.22 -40.99 -5.35
N ASN A 315 -163.36 -41.67 -5.60
CA ASN A 315 -164.72 -41.56 -5.01
C ASN A 315 -165.86 -40.68 -5.60
N ASN A 316 -166.89 -41.43 -6.05
CA ASN A 316 -168.37 -41.33 -5.97
C ASN A 316 -169.24 -40.15 -6.50
N GLN A 317 -170.17 -40.59 -7.38
CA GLN A 317 -171.60 -40.30 -7.58
C GLN A 317 -172.13 -39.06 -8.34
N ASP A 318 -172.67 -39.40 -9.53
CA ASP A 318 -173.96 -39.06 -10.15
C ASP A 318 -174.25 -37.66 -10.76
N LEU A 319 -174.03 -37.63 -12.09
CA LEU A 319 -174.95 -37.29 -13.20
C LEU A 319 -175.55 -35.88 -13.39
N SER A 320 -175.15 -35.31 -14.55
CA SER A 320 -175.94 -34.54 -15.53
C SER A 320 -175.74 -33.01 -15.64
N LYS A 321 -174.50 -32.50 -15.79
CA LYS A 321 -174.17 -31.18 -16.42
C LYS A 321 -172.73 -31.10 -17.02
N ILE A 322 -172.38 -31.94 -18.01
CA ILE A 322 -171.06 -31.90 -18.72
C ILE A 322 -171.29 -31.70 -20.23
N HIS A 323 -171.60 -30.47 -20.65
CA HIS A 323 -171.59 -30.16 -22.09
C HIS A 323 -170.99 -28.78 -22.43
N ASP A 324 -171.01 -27.80 -21.53
CA ASP A 324 -170.56 -26.44 -21.86
C ASP A 324 -169.09 -26.12 -21.50
N GLU A 325 -168.45 -26.86 -20.58
CA GLU A 325 -167.05 -26.60 -20.15
C GLU A 325 -165.97 -27.12 -21.13
N LEU A 326 -166.32 -28.05 -22.02
CA LEU A 326 -165.34 -28.70 -22.91
C LEU A 326 -164.87 -27.80 -24.06
N ARG A 327 -165.66 -26.79 -24.43
CA ARG A 327 -165.37 -25.92 -25.58
C ARG A 327 -164.30 -24.86 -25.29
N VAL A 328 -164.34 -24.26 -24.10
CA VAL A 328 -163.42 -23.16 -23.74
C VAL A 328 -161.99 -23.65 -23.57
N ARG A 329 -161.78 -24.83 -22.96
CA ARG A 329 -160.45 -25.43 -22.81
C ARG A 329 -159.77 -25.81 -24.14
N SER A 330 -160.55 -26.09 -25.20
CA SER A 330 -159.97 -26.43 -26.50
C SER A 330 -159.33 -25.22 -27.20
N GLU A 331 -159.84 -24.00 -26.98
CA GLU A 331 -159.29 -22.79 -27.60
C GLU A 331 -158.05 -22.26 -26.87
N GLU A 332 -157.96 -22.47 -25.55
CA GLU A 332 -156.76 -22.14 -24.76
C GLU A 332 -155.58 -23.06 -25.11
N LEU A 333 -155.85 -24.35 -25.33
CA LEU A 333 -154.83 -25.33 -25.73
C LEU A 333 -154.19 -24.94 -27.07
N HIS A 334 -154.98 -24.51 -28.05
CA HIS A 334 -154.45 -24.17 -29.38
C HIS A 334 -153.57 -22.91 -29.38
N ARG A 335 -153.87 -21.91 -28.54
CA ARG A 335 -153.03 -20.71 -28.39
C ARG A 335 -151.69 -21.01 -27.70
N ALA A 336 -151.71 -21.91 -26.72
CA ALA A 336 -150.49 -22.39 -26.06
C ALA A 336 -149.60 -23.17 -27.06
N GLU A 337 -150.18 -24.05 -27.87
CA GLU A 337 -149.46 -24.81 -28.91
C GLU A 337 -148.75 -23.91 -29.93
N GLN A 338 -149.41 -22.86 -30.41
CA GLN A 338 -148.80 -21.91 -31.35
C GLN A 338 -147.64 -21.12 -30.73
N THR A 339 -147.72 -20.78 -29.44
CA THR A 339 -146.66 -20.05 -28.73
C THR A 339 -145.43 -20.92 -28.51
N VAL A 340 -145.63 -22.19 -28.14
CA VAL A 340 -144.54 -23.17 -27.99
C VAL A 340 -143.82 -23.38 -29.33
N LYS A 341 -144.55 -23.46 -30.44
CA LYS A 341 -143.96 -23.66 -31.76
C LYS A 341 -143.01 -22.51 -32.17
N ARG A 342 -143.43 -21.26 -31.93
CA ARG A 342 -142.57 -20.08 -32.16
C ARG A 342 -141.32 -20.08 -31.29
N LEU A 343 -141.45 -20.41 -30.00
CA LEU A 343 -140.30 -20.45 -29.08
C LEU A 343 -139.32 -21.57 -29.43
N VAL A 344 -139.79 -22.70 -29.96
CA VAL A 344 -138.94 -23.78 -30.44
C VAL A 344 -138.14 -23.35 -31.68
N GLU A 345 -138.77 -22.64 -32.62
CA GLU A 345 -138.08 -22.11 -33.81
C GLU A 345 -137.03 -21.03 -33.45
N GLU A 346 -137.36 -20.14 -32.51
CA GLU A 346 -136.41 -19.15 -31.97
C GLU A 346 -135.25 -19.83 -31.23
N LYS A 347 -135.52 -20.85 -30.42
CA LYS A 347 -134.49 -21.65 -29.74
C LYS A 347 -133.55 -22.33 -30.75
N LEU A 348 -134.10 -22.95 -31.80
CA LEU A 348 -133.31 -23.62 -32.84
C LEU A 348 -132.41 -22.64 -33.60
N SER A 349 -132.91 -21.43 -33.86
CA SER A 349 -132.13 -20.35 -34.47
C SER A 349 -131.00 -19.84 -33.56
N MET A 350 -131.28 -19.65 -32.26
CA MET A 350 -130.27 -19.25 -31.27
C MET A 350 -129.19 -20.32 -31.08
N GLU A 351 -129.57 -21.60 -31.02
CA GLU A 351 -128.62 -22.72 -30.92
C GLU A 351 -127.68 -22.79 -32.14
N GLN A 352 -128.18 -22.53 -33.35
CA GLN A 352 -127.34 -22.46 -34.55
C GLN A 352 -126.37 -21.27 -34.52
N ASN A 353 -126.80 -20.11 -34.02
CA ASN A 353 -125.95 -18.93 -33.88
C ASN A 353 -124.86 -19.12 -32.81
N ILE A 354 -125.19 -19.73 -31.68
CA ILE A 354 -124.23 -20.09 -30.63
C ILE A 354 -123.17 -21.03 -31.21
N ARG A 355 -123.56 -22.11 -31.90
CA ARG A 355 -122.60 -23.04 -32.54
C ARG A 355 -121.70 -22.36 -33.57
N ARG A 356 -122.20 -21.35 -34.28
CA ARG A 356 -121.40 -20.58 -35.26
C ARG A 356 -120.39 -19.68 -34.56
N LEU A 357 -120.79 -19.01 -33.48
CA LEU A 357 -119.90 -18.16 -32.68
C LEU A 357 -118.84 -18.98 -31.94
N GLU A 358 -119.20 -20.13 -31.39
CA GLU A 358 -118.27 -21.08 -30.77
C GLU A 358 -117.20 -21.53 -31.77
N ARG A 359 -117.60 -21.91 -32.98
CA ARG A 359 -116.65 -22.31 -34.03
C ARG A 359 -115.70 -21.16 -34.44
N LYS A 360 -116.23 -19.94 -34.56
CA LYS A 360 -115.42 -18.76 -34.87
C LYS A 360 -114.43 -18.45 -33.75
N HIS A 361 -114.86 -18.55 -32.50
CA HIS A 361 -114.02 -18.32 -31.33
C HIS A 361 -112.93 -19.40 -31.18
N THR A 362 -113.23 -20.67 -31.50
CA THR A 362 -112.21 -21.73 -31.53
C THR A 362 -111.17 -21.49 -32.63
N GLU A 363 -111.60 -21.07 -33.83
CA GLU A 363 -110.69 -20.75 -34.93
C GLU A 363 -109.80 -19.53 -34.61
N GLU A 364 -110.36 -18.48 -34.02
CA GLU A 364 -109.60 -17.30 -33.58
C GLU A 364 -108.58 -17.65 -32.48
N ASN A 365 -108.95 -18.46 -31.49
CA ASN A 365 -108.01 -18.93 -30.46
C ASN A 365 -106.89 -19.81 -31.04
N GLU A 366 -107.20 -20.69 -31.99
CA GLU A 366 -106.18 -21.49 -32.67
C GLU A 366 -105.20 -20.62 -33.48
N ASN A 367 -105.70 -19.59 -34.15
CA ASN A 367 -104.85 -18.67 -34.92
C ASN A 367 -103.94 -17.85 -34.01
N VAL A 368 -104.48 -17.30 -32.92
CA VAL A 368 -103.69 -16.60 -31.89
C VAL A 368 -102.63 -17.54 -31.29
N GLY A 369 -103.00 -18.80 -30.97
CA GLY A 369 -102.04 -19.80 -30.48
C GLY A 369 -100.93 -20.13 -31.48
N LYS A 370 -101.24 -20.21 -32.78
CA LYS A 370 -100.24 -20.42 -33.84
C LYS A 370 -99.30 -19.23 -34.00
N ASP A 371 -99.81 -17.99 -33.87
CA ASP A 371 -98.98 -16.80 -33.99
C ASP A 371 -98.07 -16.61 -32.76
N PHE A 372 -98.56 -16.89 -31.55
CA PHE A 372 -97.71 -16.95 -30.36
C PHE A 372 -96.61 -18.02 -30.45
N GLU A 373 -96.90 -19.22 -30.97
CA GLU A 373 -95.88 -20.27 -31.11
C GLU A 373 -94.81 -19.89 -32.15
N LYS A 374 -95.19 -19.20 -33.24
CA LYS A 374 -94.21 -18.65 -34.21
C LYS A 374 -93.33 -17.58 -33.58
N GLU A 375 -93.90 -16.66 -32.81
CA GLU A 375 -93.15 -15.61 -32.12
C GLU A 375 -92.19 -16.22 -31.09
N ARG A 376 -92.65 -17.22 -30.33
CA ARG A 376 -91.80 -17.98 -29.39
C ARG A 376 -90.64 -18.69 -30.10
N GLN A 377 -90.89 -19.31 -31.25
CA GLN A 377 -89.83 -19.95 -32.04
C GLN A 377 -88.84 -18.92 -32.60
N THR A 378 -89.32 -17.77 -33.03
CA THR A 378 -88.47 -16.67 -33.53
C THR A 378 -87.58 -16.11 -32.45
N LEU A 379 -88.14 -15.84 -31.26
CA LEU A 379 -87.38 -15.39 -30.08
C LEU A 379 -86.35 -16.44 -29.65
N LYS A 380 -86.71 -17.73 -29.67
CA LYS A 380 -85.78 -18.82 -29.34
C LYS A 380 -84.58 -18.88 -30.29
N LEU A 381 -84.79 -18.66 -31.58
CA LEU A 381 -83.71 -18.58 -32.57
C LEU A 381 -82.81 -17.36 -32.32
N GLN A 382 -83.41 -16.20 -32.03
CA GLN A 382 -82.65 -14.99 -31.70
C GLN A 382 -81.82 -15.14 -30.42
N ILE A 383 -82.37 -15.80 -29.40
CA ILE A 383 -81.64 -16.12 -28.16
C ILE A 383 -80.44 -17.03 -28.48
N SER A 384 -80.63 -18.07 -29.28
CA SER A 384 -79.54 -18.98 -29.68
C SER A 384 -78.44 -18.28 -30.48
N GLU A 385 -78.81 -17.35 -31.37
CA GLU A 385 -77.88 -16.52 -32.14
C GLU A 385 -77.05 -15.61 -31.21
N LEU A 386 -77.71 -14.97 -30.23
CA LEU A 386 -77.07 -14.11 -29.24
C LEU A 386 -76.15 -14.90 -28.30
N GLU A 387 -76.56 -16.08 -27.85
CA GLU A 387 -75.73 -16.98 -27.03
C GLU A 387 -74.45 -17.38 -27.79
N LYS A 388 -74.57 -17.72 -29.08
CA LYS A 388 -73.43 -18.08 -29.93
C LYS A 388 -72.48 -16.89 -30.15
N ARG A 389 -73.02 -15.69 -30.33
CA ARG A 389 -72.22 -14.45 -30.40
C ARG A 389 -71.52 -14.15 -29.09
N LEU A 390 -72.20 -14.32 -27.96
CA LEU A 390 -71.66 -14.08 -26.63
C LEU A 390 -70.50 -15.04 -26.33
N GLU A 391 -70.63 -16.29 -26.74
CA GLU A 391 -69.55 -17.28 -26.64
C GLU A 391 -68.34 -16.92 -27.53
N GLY A 392 -68.58 -16.44 -28.75
CA GLY A 392 -67.51 -15.92 -29.61
C GLY A 392 -66.76 -14.76 -28.98
N MET A 393 -67.49 -13.76 -28.44
CA MET A 393 -66.88 -12.61 -27.78
C MET A 393 -66.15 -12.98 -26.48
N LYS A 394 -66.61 -13.99 -25.74
CA LYS A 394 -65.90 -14.51 -24.56
C LYS A 394 -64.54 -15.10 -24.94
N ASN A 395 -64.48 -15.92 -26.00
CA ASN A 395 -63.23 -16.50 -26.48
C ASN A 395 -62.26 -15.41 -26.97
N ASP A 396 -62.76 -14.42 -27.70
CA ASP A 396 -61.95 -13.29 -28.15
C ASP A 396 -61.39 -12.47 -26.97
N LEU A 397 -62.20 -12.29 -25.91
CA LEU A 397 -61.78 -11.63 -24.67
C LEU A 397 -60.68 -12.43 -23.96
N GLU A 398 -60.82 -13.75 -23.83
CA GLU A 398 -59.82 -14.61 -23.19
C GLU A 398 -58.47 -14.58 -23.94
N ILE A 399 -58.51 -14.59 -25.28
CA ILE A 399 -57.31 -14.44 -26.11
C ILE A 399 -56.65 -13.07 -25.91
N ALA A 400 -57.45 -12.00 -25.81
CA ALA A 400 -56.94 -10.66 -25.57
C ALA A 400 -56.32 -10.51 -24.17
N GLU A 401 -56.94 -11.10 -23.14
CA GLU A 401 -56.41 -11.14 -21.77
C GLU A 401 -55.08 -11.89 -21.70
N SER A 402 -54.98 -13.06 -22.33
CA SER A 402 -53.71 -13.81 -22.42
C SER A 402 -52.61 -13.02 -23.14
N LYS A 403 -52.93 -12.32 -24.23
CA LYS A 403 -51.98 -11.45 -24.93
C LYS A 403 -51.52 -10.27 -24.07
N LEU A 404 -52.42 -9.70 -23.27
CA LEU A 404 -52.11 -8.62 -22.35
C LEU A 404 -51.14 -9.08 -21.26
N GLU A 405 -51.40 -10.23 -20.63
CA GLU A 405 -50.48 -10.82 -19.63
C GLU A 405 -49.09 -11.07 -20.21
N ALA A 406 -49.00 -11.60 -21.43
CA ALA A 406 -47.72 -11.79 -22.11
C ALA A 406 -46.96 -10.47 -22.30
N LYS A 407 -47.66 -9.39 -22.68
CA LYS A 407 -47.07 -8.06 -22.84
C LYS A 407 -46.67 -7.41 -21.52
N GLU A 408 -47.42 -7.63 -20.45
CA GLU A 408 -47.07 -7.15 -19.11
C GLU A 408 -45.80 -7.84 -18.59
N SER A 409 -45.62 -9.15 -18.87
CA SER A 409 -44.38 -9.87 -18.58
C SER A 409 -43.19 -9.31 -19.37
N ASP A 410 -43.35 -9.09 -20.69
CA ASP A 410 -42.29 -8.50 -21.53
C ASP A 410 -41.87 -7.11 -21.02
N LEU A 411 -42.83 -6.28 -20.62
CA LEU A 411 -42.58 -4.95 -20.07
C LEU A 411 -41.77 -5.02 -18.76
N SER A 412 -42.13 -5.96 -17.87
CA SER A 412 -41.40 -6.17 -16.61
C SER A 412 -39.93 -6.54 -16.86
N VAL A 413 -39.66 -7.40 -17.84
CA VAL A 413 -38.29 -7.75 -18.24
C VAL A 413 -37.53 -6.54 -18.78
N LEU A 414 -38.18 -5.73 -19.63
CA LEU A 414 -37.56 -4.53 -20.20
C LEU A 414 -37.18 -3.51 -19.11
N GLN A 415 -38.06 -3.29 -18.13
CA GLN A 415 -37.82 -2.38 -17.00
C GLN A 415 -36.66 -2.82 -16.12
N ASN A 416 -36.49 -4.13 -15.90
CA ASN A 416 -35.35 -4.65 -15.16
C ASN A 416 -34.04 -4.42 -15.92
N ASN A 417 -34.02 -4.70 -17.23
CA ASN A 417 -32.84 -4.45 -18.07
C ASN A 417 -32.46 -2.96 -18.10
N LEU A 418 -33.45 -2.06 -18.11
CA LEU A 418 -33.21 -0.62 -18.07
C LEU A 418 -32.52 -0.21 -16.76
N ARG A 419 -33.00 -0.73 -15.63
CA ARG A 419 -32.40 -0.48 -14.32
C ARG A 419 -30.94 -0.96 -14.26
N GLU A 420 -30.65 -2.15 -14.78
CA GLU A 420 -29.28 -2.66 -14.85
C GLU A 420 -28.36 -1.76 -15.70
N LEU A 421 -28.87 -1.22 -16.82
CA LEU A 421 -28.12 -0.30 -17.68
C LEU A 421 -27.86 1.06 -17.01
N GLU A 422 -28.78 1.56 -16.19
CA GLU A 422 -28.58 2.77 -15.39
C GLU A 422 -27.48 2.58 -14.34
N GLU A 423 -27.46 1.45 -13.64
CA GLU A 423 -26.42 1.11 -12.66
C GLU A 423 -25.04 1.00 -13.33
N LEU A 424 -24.95 0.37 -14.52
CA LEU A 424 -23.72 0.29 -15.30
C LEU A 424 -23.20 1.66 -15.73
N ARG A 425 -24.09 2.60 -16.06
CA ARG A 425 -23.73 3.97 -16.43
C ARG A 425 -23.12 4.74 -15.25
N GLU A 426 -23.68 4.58 -14.06
CA GLU A 426 -23.14 5.18 -12.84
C GLU A 426 -21.76 4.61 -12.51
N MET A 427 -21.61 3.28 -12.62
CA MET A 427 -20.32 2.62 -12.43
C MET A 427 -19.26 3.10 -13.43
N LYS A 428 -19.63 3.32 -14.70
CA LYS A 428 -18.71 3.88 -15.70
C LYS A 428 -18.23 5.29 -15.31
N ALA A 429 -19.14 6.16 -14.88
CA ALA A 429 -18.78 7.52 -14.46
C ALA A 429 -17.83 7.52 -13.25
N ASP A 430 -18.00 6.57 -12.32
CA ASP A 430 -17.07 6.37 -11.20
C ASP A 430 -15.69 5.90 -11.64
N ILE A 431 -15.63 4.98 -12.60
CA ILE A 431 -14.36 4.51 -13.18
C ILE A 431 -13.63 5.66 -13.86
N ASP A 432 -14.32 6.47 -14.66
CA ASP A 432 -13.72 7.61 -15.36
C ASP A 432 -13.14 8.65 -14.38
N ARG A 433 -13.88 8.97 -13.30
CA ARG A 433 -13.38 9.85 -12.23
C ARG A 433 -12.14 9.28 -11.54
N LYS A 434 -12.11 7.98 -11.25
CA LYS A 434 -10.94 7.32 -10.64
C LYS A 434 -9.73 7.28 -11.58
N ASN A 435 -9.96 7.08 -12.88
CA ASN A 435 -8.91 7.10 -13.89
C ASN A 435 -8.26 8.48 -13.99
N GLU A 436 -9.05 9.55 -13.98
CA GLU A 436 -8.55 10.92 -14.01
C GLU A 436 -7.72 11.26 -12.77
N GLN A 437 -8.19 10.86 -11.59
CA GLN A 437 -7.42 10.99 -10.33
C GLN A 437 -6.09 10.23 -10.40
N THR A 438 -6.11 9.00 -10.91
CA THR A 438 -4.91 8.16 -11.06
C THR A 438 -3.91 8.79 -12.03
N ALA A 439 -4.37 9.33 -13.15
CA ALA A 439 -3.53 10.02 -14.13
C ALA A 439 -2.86 11.27 -13.54
N ALA A 440 -3.58 12.03 -12.71
CA ALA A 440 -3.01 13.19 -12.01
C ALA A 440 -1.88 12.79 -11.04
N ILE A 441 -2.08 11.71 -10.27
CA ILE A 441 -1.07 11.19 -9.34
C ILE A 441 0.17 10.72 -10.11
N LEU A 442 0.00 9.96 -11.20
CA LEU A 442 1.11 9.49 -12.02
C LEU A 442 1.91 10.65 -12.62
N LYS A 443 1.25 11.73 -13.05
CA LYS A 443 1.92 12.93 -13.56
C LYS A 443 2.76 13.63 -12.49
N MET A 444 2.25 13.73 -11.26
CA MET A 444 3.01 14.30 -10.13
C MET A 444 4.23 13.44 -9.79
N GLN A 445 4.08 12.11 -9.74
CA GLN A 445 5.18 11.20 -9.46
C GLN A 445 6.27 11.24 -10.53
N ALA A 446 5.89 11.34 -11.81
CA ALA A 446 6.85 11.48 -12.91
C ALA A 446 7.68 12.77 -12.79
N ALA A 447 7.05 13.88 -12.40
CA ALA A 447 7.77 15.15 -12.17
C ALA A 447 8.77 15.04 -11.00
N GLN A 448 8.37 14.42 -9.88
CA GLN A 448 9.26 14.20 -8.74
C GLN A 448 10.44 13.28 -9.09
N LEU A 449 10.20 12.23 -9.87
CA LEU A 449 11.28 11.34 -10.33
C LEU A 449 12.29 12.10 -11.20
N SER A 450 11.81 12.93 -12.13
CA SER A 450 12.69 13.75 -12.96
C SER A 450 13.55 14.72 -12.15
N GLU A 451 13.01 15.32 -11.09
CA GLU A 451 13.77 16.21 -10.21
C GLU A 451 14.85 15.44 -9.43
N LEU A 452 14.49 14.28 -8.89
CA LEU A 452 15.42 13.43 -8.13
C LEU A 452 16.57 12.90 -9.00
N GLU A 453 16.31 12.57 -10.27
CA GLU A 453 17.35 12.18 -11.23
C GLU A 453 18.39 13.28 -11.47
N VAL A 454 17.96 14.55 -11.51
CA VAL A 454 18.86 15.70 -11.67
C VAL A 454 19.74 15.84 -10.43
N LEU A 455 19.13 15.86 -9.24
CA LEU A 455 19.86 15.96 -7.97
C LEU A 455 20.86 14.82 -7.79
N TYR A 456 20.50 13.61 -8.21
CA TYR A 456 21.38 12.45 -8.15
C TYR A 456 22.60 12.60 -9.06
N LYS A 457 22.42 13.08 -10.30
CA LYS A 457 23.54 13.35 -11.23
C LYS A 457 24.48 14.43 -10.69
N GLU A 458 23.92 15.47 -10.06
CA GLU A 458 24.71 16.52 -9.42
C GLU A 458 25.52 15.98 -8.22
N GLU A 459 24.93 15.14 -7.37
CA GLU A 459 25.63 14.48 -6.26
C GLU A 459 26.77 13.59 -6.76
N GLN A 460 26.51 12.76 -7.79
CA GLN A 460 27.54 11.91 -8.38
C GLN A 460 28.72 12.73 -8.91
N ALA A 461 28.44 13.83 -9.59
CA ALA A 461 29.47 14.72 -10.11
C ALA A 461 30.29 15.36 -8.97
N ALA A 462 29.62 15.81 -7.91
CA ALA A 462 30.28 16.36 -6.72
C ALA A 462 31.15 15.31 -6.01
N ARG A 463 30.64 14.09 -5.81
CA ARG A 463 31.38 12.98 -5.20
C ARG A 463 32.63 12.62 -5.99
N LYS A 464 32.55 12.57 -7.32
CA LYS A 464 33.73 12.34 -8.18
C LYS A 464 34.76 13.46 -8.04
N ARG A 465 34.33 14.72 -7.98
CA ARG A 465 35.23 15.87 -7.74
C ARG A 465 35.92 15.76 -6.38
N TYR A 466 35.18 15.48 -5.31
CA TYR A 466 35.74 15.34 -3.96
C TYR A 466 36.70 14.16 -3.83
N PHE A 467 36.36 13.01 -4.43
CA PHE A 467 37.26 11.85 -4.45
C PHE A 467 38.61 12.19 -5.09
N ASN A 468 38.59 12.82 -6.28
CA ASN A 468 39.82 13.23 -6.96
C ASN A 468 40.63 14.24 -6.14
N MET A 469 39.95 15.17 -5.45
CA MET A 469 40.61 16.13 -4.57
C MET A 469 41.29 15.44 -3.38
N ILE A 470 40.65 14.45 -2.75
CA ILE A 470 41.24 13.69 -1.64
C ILE A 470 42.46 12.90 -2.10
N GLU A 471 42.40 12.26 -3.27
CA GLU A 471 43.52 11.51 -3.83
C GLU A 471 44.73 12.42 -4.13
N ASP A 472 44.50 13.58 -4.73
CA ASP A 472 45.56 14.59 -4.96
C ASP A 472 46.17 15.08 -3.63
N MET A 473 45.34 15.32 -2.61
CA MET A 473 45.80 15.74 -1.29
C MET A 473 46.69 14.69 -0.60
N LYS A 474 46.40 13.39 -0.72
CA LYS A 474 47.28 12.33 -0.19
C LYS A 474 48.71 12.42 -0.74
N GLY A 475 48.86 12.74 -2.04
CA GLY A 475 50.16 12.97 -2.67
C GLY A 475 50.86 14.22 -2.12
N LYS A 476 50.13 15.33 -2.05
CA LYS A 476 50.64 16.62 -1.53
C LYS A 476 51.12 16.52 -0.08
N ILE A 477 50.39 15.79 0.77
CA ILE A 477 50.77 15.59 2.18
C ILE A 477 52.18 15.00 2.33
N ARG A 478 52.53 14.01 1.48
CA ARG A 478 53.87 13.40 1.49
C ARG A 478 54.97 14.38 1.05
N VAL A 479 54.64 15.31 0.15
CA VAL A 479 55.57 16.35 -0.31
C VAL A 479 55.77 17.40 0.79
N TYR A 480 54.69 17.89 1.39
CA TYR A 480 54.73 18.87 2.49
C TYR A 480 55.52 18.33 3.69
N CYS A 481 55.29 17.08 4.09
CA CYS A 481 56.02 16.46 5.20
C CYS A 481 57.54 16.46 4.96
N ARG A 482 58.00 16.05 3.77
CA ARG A 482 59.44 16.07 3.43
C ARG A 482 60.03 17.48 3.43
N TYR A 483 59.31 18.46 2.87
CA TYR A 483 59.74 19.85 2.85
C TYR A 483 59.85 20.45 4.27
N LEU A 484 58.91 20.14 5.14
CA LEU A 484 58.93 20.60 6.53
C LEU A 484 60.05 19.96 7.34
N VAL A 485 60.34 18.67 7.15
CA VAL A 485 61.51 18.03 7.77
C VAL A 485 62.81 18.70 7.31
N GLN A 486 62.95 19.00 6.00
CA GLN A 486 64.12 19.73 5.51
C GLN A 486 64.21 21.16 6.07
N SER A 487 63.09 21.89 6.13
CA SER A 487 63.04 23.22 6.74
C SER A 487 63.50 23.19 8.19
N ALA A 488 63.11 22.16 8.91
CA ALA A 488 63.49 21.96 10.28
C ALA A 488 65.03 21.77 10.38
N VAL A 489 65.62 20.89 9.55
CA VAL A 489 67.09 20.68 9.45
C VAL A 489 67.85 21.97 9.08
N ASP A 490 67.23 22.84 8.29
CA ASP A 490 67.81 24.13 7.90
C ASP A 490 67.82 25.17 9.04
N GLY A 491 67.25 24.85 10.20
CA GLY A 491 67.22 25.67 11.40
C GLY A 491 65.92 26.45 11.61
N PHE A 492 64.84 26.16 10.87
CA PHE A 492 63.53 26.72 11.19
C PHE A 492 62.85 25.91 12.29
N ASN A 493 62.06 26.57 13.14
CA ASN A 493 61.08 25.87 13.96
C ASN A 493 59.93 25.39 13.08
N VAL A 494 59.51 24.15 13.27
CA VAL A 494 58.43 23.53 12.50
C VAL A 494 57.42 22.91 13.46
N CYS A 495 56.14 23.21 13.24
CA CYS A 495 55.03 22.64 13.99
C CYS A 495 54.01 22.02 13.03
N ILE A 496 53.66 20.75 13.28
CA ILE A 496 52.61 20.04 12.57
C ILE A 496 51.59 19.58 13.60
N PHE A 497 50.33 19.99 13.45
CA PHE A 497 49.28 19.60 14.39
C PHE A 497 48.00 19.11 13.71
N ALA A 498 47.31 18.18 14.34
CA ALA A 498 46.03 17.64 13.88
C ALA A 498 44.87 18.09 14.77
N TYR A 499 43.77 18.51 14.16
CA TYR A 499 42.56 19.02 14.81
C TYR A 499 41.30 18.36 14.25
N GLY A 500 40.27 18.21 15.08
CA GLY A 500 38.98 17.63 14.71
C GLY A 500 38.37 16.81 15.83
N GLN A 501 37.15 16.32 15.65
CA GLN A 501 36.45 15.53 16.68
C GLN A 501 37.16 14.20 16.99
N THR A 502 36.89 13.62 18.15
CA THR A 502 37.30 12.24 18.46
C THR A 502 36.73 11.28 17.41
N GLY A 503 37.59 10.35 16.94
CA GLY A 503 37.25 9.41 15.88
C GLY A 503 37.42 9.94 14.45
N SER A 504 37.77 11.22 14.23
CA SER A 504 37.97 11.76 12.88
C SER A 504 39.29 11.39 12.21
N GLY A 505 40.23 10.76 12.94
CA GLY A 505 41.49 10.25 12.38
C GLY A 505 42.75 11.08 12.69
N LYS A 506 42.71 11.97 13.71
CA LYS A 506 43.89 12.76 14.14
C LYS A 506 45.13 11.91 14.46
N THR A 507 45.00 10.99 15.42
CA THR A 507 46.08 10.06 15.82
C THR A 507 46.55 9.18 14.67
N TYR A 508 45.64 8.71 13.82
CA TYR A 508 45.99 7.94 12.62
C TYR A 508 46.78 8.78 11.60
N THR A 509 46.51 10.08 11.49
CA THR A 509 47.29 10.99 10.63
C THR A 509 48.69 11.24 11.19
N ILE A 510 48.79 11.55 12.50
CA ILE A 510 50.07 11.89 13.14
C ILE A 510 50.95 10.65 13.32
N TYR A 511 50.43 9.56 13.88
CA TYR A 511 51.21 8.36 14.23
C TYR A 511 50.94 7.19 13.29
N GLY A 512 49.69 7.01 12.86
CA GLY A 512 49.26 5.87 12.04
C GLY A 512 49.26 4.55 12.82
N THR A 513 49.38 3.45 12.10
CA THR A 513 49.51 2.11 12.65
C THR A 513 50.87 1.50 12.26
N GLU A 514 51.19 0.32 12.80
CA GLU A 514 52.42 -0.39 12.41
C GLU A 514 52.45 -0.76 10.93
N SER A 515 51.31 -1.17 10.36
CA SER A 515 51.19 -1.50 8.93
C SER A 515 51.11 -0.26 8.04
N GLU A 516 50.52 0.83 8.54
CA GLU A 516 50.31 2.07 7.80
C GLU A 516 50.85 3.26 8.61
N PRO A 517 52.18 3.51 8.57
CA PRO A 517 52.79 4.54 9.39
C PRO A 517 52.28 5.94 9.02
N GLY A 518 52.03 6.77 10.04
CA GLY A 518 51.58 8.16 9.91
C GLY A 518 52.73 9.15 9.64
N LEU A 519 52.50 10.43 9.92
CA LEU A 519 53.47 11.50 9.66
C LEU A 519 54.74 11.40 10.51
N THR A 520 54.63 11.19 11.82
CA THR A 520 55.76 11.13 12.76
C THR A 520 56.79 10.04 12.43
N PRO A 521 56.41 8.76 12.21
CA PRO A 521 57.38 7.73 11.83
C PRO A 521 58.00 7.98 10.44
N ARG A 522 57.23 8.53 9.49
CA ARG A 522 57.74 8.89 8.15
C ARG A 522 58.72 10.06 8.20
N ALA A 523 58.40 11.09 8.96
CA ALA A 523 59.24 12.26 9.17
C ALA A 523 60.54 11.88 9.87
N THR A 524 60.48 11.02 10.89
CA THR A 524 61.66 10.47 11.56
C THR A 524 62.54 9.70 10.58
N SER A 525 61.96 8.83 9.75
CA SER A 525 62.70 8.11 8.70
C SER A 525 63.38 9.08 7.72
N GLU A 526 62.66 10.10 7.26
CA GLU A 526 63.20 11.10 6.33
C GLU A 526 64.31 11.94 6.97
N LEU A 527 64.15 12.34 8.24
CA LEU A 527 65.17 13.03 9.02
C LEU A 527 66.45 12.20 9.03
N PHE A 528 66.40 10.94 9.43
CA PHE A 528 67.60 10.08 9.44
C PHE A 528 68.24 9.88 8.06
N LYS A 529 67.45 9.89 6.97
CA LYS A 529 68.01 9.89 5.62
C LYS A 529 68.79 11.17 5.32
N ILE A 530 68.25 12.33 5.68
CA ILE A 530 68.93 13.63 5.52
C ILE A 530 70.22 13.66 6.35
N LEU A 531 70.15 13.25 7.61
CA LEU A 531 71.31 13.19 8.51
C LEU A 531 72.41 12.25 7.98
N LYS A 532 72.03 11.08 7.45
CA LYS A 532 72.98 10.13 6.83
C LYS A 532 73.60 10.69 5.56
N ARG A 533 72.80 11.35 4.71
CA ARG A 533 73.27 11.99 3.47
C ARG A 533 74.28 13.10 3.76
N ASP A 534 74.01 13.90 4.78
CA ASP A 534 74.75 15.14 5.05
C ASP A 534 75.79 14.99 6.20
N ASN A 535 76.03 13.76 6.68
CA ASN A 535 76.95 13.47 7.81
C ASN A 535 78.39 13.93 7.58
N LYS A 536 78.82 14.00 6.31
CA LYS A 536 80.18 14.46 5.95
C LYS A 536 80.34 15.98 6.07
N LYS A 537 79.23 16.72 6.07
CA LYS A 537 79.19 18.19 6.10
C LYS A 537 78.81 18.74 7.49
N PHE A 538 78.04 17.98 8.26
CA PHE A 538 77.49 18.42 9.53
C PHE A 538 77.61 17.32 10.60
N SER A 539 77.88 17.73 11.84
CA SER A 539 77.69 16.87 13.01
C SER A 539 76.28 17.09 13.56
N PHE A 540 75.61 16.03 13.99
CA PHE A 540 74.23 16.11 14.45
C PHE A 540 74.10 15.56 15.87
N PHE A 541 73.29 16.22 16.69
CA PHE A 541 72.90 15.79 18.03
C PHE A 541 71.37 15.80 18.13
N ILE A 542 70.75 14.68 18.47
CA ILE A 542 69.29 14.52 18.53
C ILE A 542 68.86 14.41 19.98
N GLU A 543 67.81 15.15 20.38
CA GLU A 543 67.23 15.10 21.72
C GLU A 543 65.69 15.07 21.65
N ALA A 544 65.08 13.92 21.94
CA ALA A 544 63.63 13.81 21.93
C ALA A 544 63.05 14.16 23.31
N ASN A 545 62.11 15.13 23.37
CA ASN A 545 61.45 15.52 24.60
C ASN A 545 59.92 15.29 24.49
N ILE A 546 59.40 14.38 25.33
CA ILE A 546 57.97 14.09 25.37
C ILE A 546 57.34 14.89 26.52
N LYS A 547 56.55 15.93 26.19
CA LYS A 547 55.77 16.66 27.19
C LYS A 547 54.38 16.04 27.31
N VAL A 548 54.18 15.23 28.35
CA VAL A 548 52.90 14.58 28.66
C VAL A 548 52.16 15.43 29.69
N ASN A 549 51.23 16.29 29.23
CA ASN A 549 50.11 16.73 30.06
C ASN A 549 48.91 17.08 29.17
N ASN A 550 47.94 16.15 29.20
CA ASN A 550 46.64 16.10 28.52
C ASN A 550 46.60 15.77 27.01
N LYS A 551 47.09 14.55 26.73
CA LYS A 551 46.90 13.72 25.51
C LYS A 551 47.69 14.18 24.27
N TYR A 552 48.97 13.74 24.27
CA TYR A 552 49.90 13.53 23.15
C TYR A 552 50.48 14.72 22.37
N CYS A 553 51.41 15.46 23.00
CA CYS A 553 52.42 16.27 22.29
C CYS A 553 53.77 15.53 22.24
N VAL A 554 54.29 15.21 21.06
CA VAL A 554 55.65 14.70 20.87
C VAL A 554 56.50 15.81 20.24
N GLY A 555 57.37 16.41 21.04
CA GLY A 555 58.36 17.38 20.56
C GLY A 555 59.68 16.66 20.24
N LEU A 556 60.09 16.64 18.97
CA LEU A 556 61.44 16.20 18.62
C LEU A 556 62.34 17.44 18.50
N TYR A 557 63.27 17.60 19.44
CA TYR A 557 64.32 18.61 19.33
C TYR A 557 65.57 17.96 18.73
N VAL A 558 66.27 18.65 17.84
CA VAL A 558 67.53 18.13 17.28
C VAL A 558 68.47 19.32 17.13
N GLY A 559 69.63 19.31 17.76
CA GLY A 559 70.68 20.30 17.50
C GLY A 559 71.60 19.85 16.37
N ALA A 560 71.67 20.58 15.25
CA ALA A 560 72.73 20.38 14.25
C ALA A 560 73.92 21.31 14.56
N VAL A 561 75.14 20.75 14.63
CA VAL A 561 76.39 21.50 14.79
C VAL A 561 77.28 21.25 13.58
N SER A 562 77.49 22.25 12.72
CA SER A 562 78.36 22.06 11.55
C SER A 562 79.81 21.83 11.98
N ARG A 563 80.45 20.77 11.45
CA ARG A 563 81.90 20.54 11.55
C ARG A 563 82.39 20.20 10.14
N TYR A 564 83.23 21.04 9.56
CA TYR A 564 84.00 20.68 8.37
C TYR A 564 85.10 19.69 8.82
N ILE A 565 85.10 18.46 8.30
CA ILE A 565 86.16 17.48 8.57
C ILE A 565 86.94 17.28 7.27
N ASN A 566 88.17 17.80 7.21
CA ASN A 566 89.16 17.33 6.25
C ASN A 566 90.09 16.34 6.94
N GLY A 567 90.20 15.13 6.37
CA GLY A 567 91.33 14.21 6.62
C GLY A 567 91.17 13.20 7.77
N SER A 568 90.99 11.93 7.38
CA SER A 568 91.52 10.69 7.95
C SER A 568 91.74 10.59 9.47
N SER A 569 90.91 9.83 10.18
CA SER A 569 91.28 8.55 10.85
C SER A 569 90.20 8.10 11.84
N SER A 570 90.15 6.79 12.05
CA SER A 570 89.09 6.04 12.71
C SER A 570 89.10 6.16 14.25
N THR A 571 87.88 6.12 14.82
CA THR A 571 87.51 5.69 16.19
C THR A 571 87.78 6.59 17.42
N LYS A 572 86.75 6.56 18.30
CA LYS A 572 86.71 6.77 19.78
C LYS A 572 86.20 8.13 20.33
N LYS A 573 85.18 7.98 21.20
CA LYS A 573 84.74 8.83 22.34
C LYS A 573 85.15 10.31 22.31
N CYS A 574 84.19 11.20 22.10
CA CYS A 574 84.37 12.64 22.28
C CYS A 574 84.47 13.01 23.79
N LYS A 575 85.67 12.94 24.35
CA LYS A 575 86.13 13.88 25.39
C LYS A 575 86.67 15.12 24.69
N ALA A 576 86.52 16.29 25.32
CA ALA A 576 86.93 17.59 24.80
C ALA A 576 88.37 17.56 24.25
N ILE A 577 88.54 17.99 23.00
CA ILE A 577 89.85 18.32 22.44
C ILE A 577 89.76 19.73 21.88
N GLU A 578 90.43 20.63 22.57
CA GLU A 578 90.77 21.97 22.17
C GLU A 578 91.89 21.85 21.12
N THR A 579 91.67 22.31 19.89
CA THR A 579 92.79 22.53 18.95
C THR A 579 92.50 23.65 17.96
N ARG A 580 93.55 24.46 17.79
CA ARG A 580 93.65 25.69 16.99
C ARG A 580 93.45 25.40 15.50
N HIS A 581 92.24 25.58 15.00
CA HIS A 581 92.02 26.03 13.61
C HIS A 581 90.83 26.99 13.55
N GLN A 582 91.08 28.13 12.92
CA GLN A 582 90.24 29.31 12.90
C GLN A 582 89.35 29.27 11.65
N GLU A 583 88.34 28.41 11.67
CA GLU A 583 87.28 28.38 10.65
C GLU A 583 85.89 28.58 11.28
N ARG A 584 84.96 29.18 10.53
CA ARG A 584 83.62 29.59 11.01
C ARG A 584 82.77 28.37 11.36
N PHE A 585 82.32 28.28 12.62
CA PHE A 585 81.35 27.28 13.06
C PHE A 585 79.98 27.94 13.27
N GLU A 586 78.92 27.38 12.67
CA GLU A 586 77.52 27.77 12.90
C GLU A 586 76.76 26.59 13.53
N ALA A 587 76.10 26.84 14.66
CA ALA A 587 75.19 25.90 15.29
C ALA A 587 73.75 26.28 14.92
N ARG A 588 72.99 25.28 14.46
CA ARG A 588 71.61 25.42 14.00
C ARG A 588 70.72 24.48 14.81
N PRO A 589 70.08 24.94 15.90
CA PRO A 589 69.06 24.15 16.57
C PRO A 589 67.87 23.95 15.64
N LEU A 590 67.51 22.69 15.46
CA LEU A 590 66.35 22.20 14.71
C LEU A 590 65.24 21.87 15.73
N GLN A 591 64.02 22.35 15.46
CA GLN A 591 62.84 22.06 16.25
C GLN A 591 61.74 21.54 15.32
N LEU A 592 61.30 20.30 15.55
CA LEU A 592 60.23 19.66 14.79
C LEU A 592 59.19 19.08 15.78
N SER A 593 58.03 19.71 15.83
CA SER A 593 56.96 19.37 16.77
C SER A 593 55.79 18.70 16.05
N PHE A 594 55.33 17.56 16.59
CA PHE A 594 54.10 16.89 16.19
C PHE A 594 53.09 16.95 17.34
N VAL A 595 51.93 17.55 17.07
CA VAL A 595 50.91 17.81 18.09
C VAL A 595 49.60 17.11 17.68
N ASP A 596 49.20 16.11 18.47
CA ASP A 596 47.89 15.46 18.33
C ASP A 596 46.94 16.11 19.34
N LEU A 597 46.03 16.97 18.86
CA LEU A 597 45.12 17.68 19.76
C LEU A 597 44.00 16.75 20.25
N ALA A 598 43.42 17.08 21.40
CA ALA A 598 42.22 16.41 21.88
C ALA A 598 41.02 16.64 20.94
N GLY A 599 39.97 15.83 21.10
CA GLY A 599 38.73 15.96 20.33
C GLY A 599 38.07 17.33 20.49
N SER A 600 37.67 17.94 19.37
CA SER A 600 37.00 19.26 19.33
C SER A 600 35.49 19.21 19.61
N GLU A 601 34.93 18.03 19.85
CA GLU A 601 33.49 17.86 20.06
C GLU A 601 32.97 18.55 21.33
N ARG A 602 31.76 19.09 21.24
CA ARG A 602 31.13 19.77 22.38
C ARG A 602 30.64 18.78 23.43
N VAL A 603 30.90 19.09 24.70
CA VAL A 603 30.46 18.31 25.89
C VAL A 603 28.96 17.98 25.90
N LYS A 604 28.12 18.85 25.32
CA LYS A 604 26.66 18.62 25.25
C LYS A 604 26.29 17.36 24.47
N LYS A 605 27.13 16.92 23.52
CA LYS A 605 26.88 15.75 22.66
C LYS A 605 27.40 14.45 23.27
N SER A 606 28.28 14.50 24.26
CA SER A 606 28.92 13.30 24.84
C SER A 606 28.09 12.62 25.94
N GLY A 607 27.05 13.27 26.48
CA GLY A 607 26.20 12.69 27.54
C GLY A 607 26.95 12.34 28.84
N SER A 608 28.19 12.80 29.00
CA SER A 608 29.11 12.39 30.05
C SER A 608 28.73 13.00 31.41
N ALA A 609 28.78 12.18 32.47
CA ALA A 609 28.51 12.57 33.86
C ALA A 609 29.71 12.30 34.78
N GLY A 610 29.75 12.96 35.95
CA GLY A 610 30.77 12.71 36.98
C GLY A 610 32.20 13.10 36.57
N SER A 611 33.16 12.20 36.76
CA SER A 611 34.59 12.43 36.46
C SER A 611 34.86 12.63 34.97
N GLN A 612 34.11 11.95 34.09
CA GLN A 612 34.21 12.11 32.63
C GLN A 612 33.76 13.49 32.16
N LEU A 613 32.77 14.10 32.84
CA LEU A 613 32.35 15.47 32.56
C LEU A 613 33.44 16.47 32.91
N LYS A 614 34.12 16.30 34.05
CA LYS A 614 35.25 17.15 34.46
C LYS A 614 36.42 17.03 33.49
N GLU A 615 36.71 15.82 32.99
CA GLU A 615 37.72 15.60 31.95
C GLU A 615 37.33 16.31 30.64
N ALA A 616 36.11 16.11 30.15
CA ALA A 616 35.61 16.74 28.93
C ALA A 616 35.58 18.29 29.01
N GLN A 617 35.28 18.85 30.20
CA GLN A 617 35.36 20.29 30.46
C GLN A 617 36.81 20.79 30.45
N SER A 618 37.74 20.05 31.04
CA SER A 618 39.17 20.40 31.04
C SER A 618 39.78 20.36 29.64
N ILE A 619 39.42 19.35 28.83
CA ILE A 619 39.80 19.25 27.42
C ILE A 619 39.27 20.45 26.63
N ASN A 620 37.97 20.76 26.76
CA ASN A 620 37.37 21.88 26.05
C ASN A 620 37.94 23.23 26.49
N LYS A 621 38.37 23.40 27.75
CA LYS A 621 39.05 24.62 28.20
C LYS A 621 40.32 24.89 27.39
N SER A 622 41.10 23.86 27.09
CA SER A 622 42.34 23.98 26.30
C SER A 622 42.07 24.38 24.84
N LEU A 623 41.04 23.79 24.22
CA LEU A 623 40.66 24.08 22.83
C LEU A 623 39.92 25.41 22.67
N SER A 624 39.13 25.82 23.67
CA SER A 624 38.53 27.15 23.73
C SER A 624 39.59 28.24 23.81
N ALA A 625 40.57 28.10 24.71
CA ALA A 625 41.69 29.04 24.80
C ALA A 625 42.49 29.11 23.48
N LEU A 626 42.69 27.96 22.82
CA LEU A 626 43.29 27.92 21.49
C LEU A 626 42.43 28.66 20.45
N GLY A 627 41.12 28.51 20.51
CA GLY A 627 40.16 29.25 19.70
C GLY A 627 40.20 30.77 19.94
N ASP A 628 40.40 31.22 21.18
CA ASP A 628 40.55 32.63 21.53
C ASP A 628 41.82 33.23 20.91
N VAL A 629 42.95 32.52 21.03
CA VAL A 629 44.23 32.91 20.40
C VAL A 629 44.09 33.00 18.88
N ILE A 630 43.50 32.00 18.23
CA ILE A 630 43.29 31.99 16.77
C ILE A 630 42.36 33.12 16.34
N SER A 631 41.29 33.37 17.11
CA SER A 631 40.37 34.45 16.81
C SER A 631 41.08 35.81 16.90
N ALA A 632 41.84 36.06 17.98
CA ALA A 632 42.62 37.29 18.14
C ALA A 632 43.67 37.48 17.04
N LEU A 633 44.38 36.42 16.64
CA LEU A 633 45.37 36.47 15.55
C LEU A 633 44.71 36.71 14.19
N SER A 634 43.58 36.04 13.91
CA SER A 634 42.87 36.15 12.64
C SER A 634 42.25 37.54 12.40
N THR A 635 41.89 38.24 13.48
CA THR A 635 41.34 39.61 13.44
C THR A 635 42.41 40.69 13.61
N GLY A 636 43.68 40.31 13.80
CA GLY A 636 44.79 41.23 13.95
C GLY A 636 44.85 41.94 15.31
N GLY A 637 44.31 41.34 16.36
CA GLY A 637 44.32 41.86 17.73
C GLY A 637 45.74 42.16 18.24
N GLN A 638 45.87 43.21 19.06
CA GLN A 638 47.14 43.62 19.66
C GLN A 638 47.54 42.70 20.82
N HIS A 639 46.56 42.26 21.61
CA HIS A 639 46.75 41.33 22.71
C HIS A 639 46.31 39.92 22.30
N ILE A 640 47.23 38.96 22.38
CA ILE A 640 47.02 37.55 22.05
C ILE A 640 47.09 36.73 23.36
N PRO A 641 46.00 36.09 23.80
CA PRO A 641 45.91 35.52 25.14
C PRO A 641 46.57 34.13 25.24
N TYR A 642 47.88 34.03 24.96
CA TYR A 642 48.61 32.77 25.05
C TYR A 642 48.63 32.20 26.46
N ARG A 643 48.61 33.07 27.49
CA ARG A 643 48.66 32.67 28.91
C ARG A 643 47.35 32.05 29.43
N ASN A 644 46.25 32.09 28.67
CA ASN A 644 44.97 31.52 29.08
C ASN A 644 45.02 30.00 29.31
N HIS A 645 45.96 29.29 28.68
CA HIS A 645 46.17 27.86 28.88
C HIS A 645 47.60 27.41 28.60
N LYS A 646 48.07 26.33 29.25
CA LYS A 646 49.42 25.77 29.00
C LYS A 646 49.62 25.31 27.55
N LEU A 647 48.54 24.87 26.90
CA LEU A 647 48.55 24.50 25.48
C LEU A 647 48.85 25.71 24.58
N THR A 648 48.17 26.83 24.81
CA THR A 648 48.38 28.05 24.03
C THR A 648 49.75 28.66 24.29
N MET A 649 50.26 28.56 25.51
CA MET A 649 51.66 28.88 25.83
C MET A 649 52.64 28.02 25.04
N LEU A 650 52.42 26.69 25.00
CA LEU A 650 53.28 25.77 24.24
C LEU A 650 53.23 26.03 22.72
N MET A 651 52.08 26.46 22.21
CA MET A 651 51.83 26.72 20.80
C MET A 651 52.13 28.18 20.39
N SER A 652 52.64 29.03 21.29
CA SER A 652 52.87 30.46 21.03
C SER A 652 53.80 30.71 19.85
N ASP A 653 54.91 29.97 19.77
CA ASP A 653 55.80 30.01 18.60
C ASP A 653 55.13 29.54 17.30
N SER A 654 54.17 28.62 17.43
CA SER A 654 53.52 27.95 16.29
C SER A 654 52.38 28.75 15.69
N LEU A 655 51.74 29.64 16.46
CA LEU A 655 50.58 30.41 16.04
C LEU A 655 50.90 31.89 16.21
N GLY A 656 51.22 32.61 15.13
CA GLY A 656 51.61 34.01 15.15
C GLY A 656 53.07 34.28 15.55
N GLY A 657 53.86 33.22 15.82
CA GLY A 657 55.24 33.31 16.28
C GLY A 657 56.29 32.89 15.25
N ASN A 658 57.46 32.48 15.76
CA ASN A 658 58.61 32.06 14.97
C ASN A 658 58.58 30.55 14.67
N ALA A 659 57.65 30.10 13.82
CA ALA A 659 57.64 28.74 13.30
C ALA A 659 56.92 28.62 11.94
N LYS A 660 57.33 27.63 11.14
CA LYS A 660 56.55 27.17 9.99
C LYS A 660 55.51 26.17 10.48
N THR A 661 54.24 26.49 10.30
CA THR A 661 53.14 25.73 10.89
C THR A 661 52.22 25.13 9.83
N LEU A 662 51.91 23.84 10.01
CA LEU A 662 50.96 23.08 9.20
C LEU A 662 49.89 22.47 10.12
N MET A 663 48.62 22.74 9.79
CA MET A 663 47.46 22.18 10.44
C MET A 663 46.81 21.12 9.55
N PHE A 664 46.46 19.97 10.12
CA PHE A 664 45.58 18.97 9.52
C PHE A 664 44.20 19.04 10.15
N VAL A 665 43.15 19.13 9.32
CA VAL A 665 41.77 19.17 9.80
C VAL A 665 41.09 17.85 9.46
N ASN A 666 40.98 17.00 10.46
CA ASN A 666 40.39 15.68 10.35
C ASN A 666 38.88 15.75 10.60
N VAL A 667 38.09 15.36 9.59
CA VAL A 667 36.62 15.41 9.63
C VAL A 667 36.00 14.04 9.34
N SER A 668 34.76 13.84 9.81
CA SER A 668 33.99 12.62 9.52
C SER A 668 32.98 12.90 8.39
N PRO A 669 32.86 12.01 7.38
CA PRO A 669 31.85 12.15 6.33
C PRO A 669 30.46 11.69 6.77
N ALA A 670 30.31 11.15 7.99
CA ALA A 670 29.03 10.66 8.48
C ALA A 670 28.07 11.82 8.74
N GLU A 671 26.82 11.66 8.31
CA GLU A 671 25.76 12.67 8.49
C GLU A 671 25.55 13.04 9.97
N SER A 672 25.65 12.06 10.88
CA SER A 672 25.56 12.27 12.33
C SER A 672 26.64 13.20 12.91
N ASN A 673 27.71 13.46 12.15
CA ASN A 673 28.84 14.31 12.52
C ASN A 673 28.88 15.65 11.76
N LEU A 674 27.88 15.96 10.94
CA LEU A 674 27.88 17.13 10.04
C LEU A 674 28.18 18.45 10.78
N ASP A 675 27.56 18.68 11.94
CA ASP A 675 27.80 19.89 12.75
C ASP A 675 29.26 20.03 13.21
N GLU A 676 29.88 18.94 13.63
CA GLU A 676 31.28 18.94 14.11
C GLU A 676 32.27 19.05 12.94
N THR A 677 31.94 18.44 11.81
CA THR A 677 32.67 18.64 10.54
C THR A 677 32.62 20.11 10.11
N TYR A 678 31.44 20.75 10.15
CA TYR A 678 31.30 22.17 9.83
C TYR A 678 32.09 23.08 10.78
N ASN A 679 32.03 22.81 12.09
CA ASN A 679 32.81 23.55 13.10
C ASN A 679 34.32 23.42 12.83
N SER A 680 34.80 22.21 12.53
CA SER A 680 36.22 21.94 12.25
C SER A 680 36.71 22.67 11.00
N LEU A 681 35.93 22.67 9.92
CA LEU A 681 36.26 23.39 8.68
C LEU A 681 36.24 24.92 8.88
N THR A 682 35.28 25.42 9.64
CA THR A 682 35.21 26.85 9.99
C THR A 682 36.44 27.28 10.79
N TYR A 683 36.88 26.44 11.74
CA TYR A 683 38.09 26.67 12.51
C TYR A 683 39.34 26.67 11.61
N ALA A 684 39.45 25.70 10.70
CA ALA A 684 40.52 25.62 9.70
C ALA A 684 40.65 26.91 8.87
N SER A 685 39.51 27.44 8.42
CA SER A 685 39.44 28.66 7.62
C SER A 685 40.02 29.87 8.36
N ARG A 686 39.76 29.99 9.67
CA ARG A 686 40.34 31.06 10.51
C ARG A 686 41.83 30.87 10.74
N VAL A 687 42.30 29.64 10.97
CA VAL A 687 43.74 29.37 11.14
C VAL A 687 44.53 29.75 9.89
N ARG A 688 43.97 29.49 8.71
CA ARG A 688 44.60 29.83 7.42
C ARG A 688 44.89 31.32 7.24
N SER A 689 44.16 32.22 7.91
CA SER A 689 44.44 33.67 7.82
C SER A 689 45.56 34.15 8.74
N ILE A 690 46.06 33.30 9.64
CA ILE A 690 47.15 33.63 10.55
C ILE A 690 48.48 33.64 9.79
N VAL A 691 49.30 34.66 10.06
CA VAL A 691 50.63 34.83 9.49
C VAL A 691 51.67 34.74 10.60
N ASN A 692 52.62 33.82 10.45
CA ASN A 692 53.80 33.64 11.29
C ASN A 692 55.00 34.40 10.70
N ASP A 693 56.04 34.65 11.52
CA ASP A 693 57.33 35.20 11.07
C ASP A 693 58.47 34.19 11.29
N PRO A 694 58.55 33.14 10.46
CA PRO A 694 59.56 32.09 10.62
C PRO A 694 60.96 32.58 10.24
N ASN A 695 61.87 32.49 11.19
CA ASN A 695 63.28 32.85 11.09
C ASN A 695 64.16 31.63 11.43
N LYS A 696 65.35 31.56 10.82
CA LYS A 696 66.31 30.48 11.10
C LYS A 696 67.02 30.74 12.42
N ASN A 697 67.01 29.76 13.31
CA ASN A 697 67.82 29.77 14.51
C ASN A 697 69.27 29.42 14.12
N VAL A 698 70.09 30.44 13.90
CA VAL A 698 71.53 30.27 13.63
C VAL A 698 72.30 31.01 14.71
N SER A 699 73.20 30.31 15.40
CA SER A 699 74.12 30.91 16.36
C SER A 699 75.56 30.79 15.87
N SER A 700 76.30 31.91 15.94
CA SER A 700 77.72 31.91 15.64
C SER A 700 78.51 31.16 16.72
N LYS A 701 79.71 30.67 16.38
CA LYS A 701 80.61 30.02 17.34
C LYS A 701 80.80 30.82 18.62
N GLU A 702 80.92 32.14 18.52
CA GLU A 702 81.14 33.02 19.67
C GLU A 702 79.89 33.09 20.55
N VAL A 703 78.70 33.25 19.96
CA VAL A 703 77.43 33.23 20.71
C VAL A 703 77.19 31.87 21.37
N ALA A 704 77.47 30.77 20.68
CA ALA A 704 77.34 29.42 21.25
C ALA A 704 78.35 29.15 22.37
N ARG A 705 79.60 29.65 22.22
CA ARG A 705 80.64 29.55 23.25
C ARG A 705 80.30 30.39 24.47
N LEU A 706 79.83 31.63 24.26
CA LEU A 706 79.38 32.52 25.31
C LEU A 706 78.19 31.94 26.06
N LYS A 707 77.19 31.36 25.37
CA LYS A 707 76.07 30.67 26.04
C LYS A 707 76.54 29.51 26.93
N LYS A 708 77.52 28.70 26.47
CA LYS A 708 78.11 27.62 27.29
C LYS A 708 78.91 28.14 28.48
N LEU A 709 79.68 29.22 28.29
CA LEU A 709 80.40 29.87 29.38
C LEU A 709 79.40 30.44 30.40
N VAL A 710 78.37 31.16 29.95
CA VAL A 710 77.31 31.69 30.82
C VAL A 710 76.66 30.57 31.64
N ALA A 711 76.31 29.44 31.02
CA ALA A 711 75.78 28.28 31.74
C ALA A 711 76.77 27.74 32.79
N TYR A 712 78.04 27.58 32.42
CA TYR A 712 79.10 27.13 33.35
C TYR A 712 79.31 28.10 34.52
N TRP A 713 79.36 29.41 34.27
CA TRP A 713 79.54 30.43 35.31
C TRP A 713 78.31 30.53 36.21
N LYS A 714 77.09 30.34 35.68
CA LYS A 714 75.85 30.26 36.48
C LYS A 714 75.87 29.04 37.42
N GLU A 715 76.34 27.88 36.94
CA GLU A 715 76.46 26.65 37.74
C GLU A 715 77.50 26.82 38.86
N GLN A 716 78.67 27.40 38.56
CA GLN A 716 79.71 27.70 39.55
C GLN A 716 79.31 28.76 40.57
N ALA A 717 78.41 29.68 40.20
CA ALA A 717 77.86 30.69 41.09
C ALA A 717 76.78 30.16 42.07
N GLY A 718 76.53 28.84 42.10
CA GLY A 718 75.58 28.23 43.03
C GLY A 718 74.11 28.52 42.73
N ARG A 719 73.80 29.19 41.61
CA ARG A 719 72.43 29.31 41.09
C ARG A 719 72.06 27.99 40.42
N ARG A 720 71.61 27.01 41.22
CA ARG A 720 70.80 25.90 40.69
C ARG A 720 69.40 26.45 40.41
N GLY A 721 69.24 27.00 39.22
CA GLY A 721 67.97 27.43 38.67
C GLY A 721 67.96 27.11 37.19
N ASP A 722 67.50 25.92 36.85
CA ASP A 722 66.85 25.72 35.55
C ASP A 722 65.71 26.76 35.49
N ASP A 723 65.63 27.56 34.42
CA ASP A 723 64.52 28.46 34.00
C ASP A 723 64.78 29.97 33.85
N GLU A 724 65.95 30.55 34.20
CA GLU A 724 66.16 32.02 34.05
C GLU A 724 66.58 32.51 32.64
N ASP A 725 66.88 31.63 31.67
CA ASP A 725 67.18 32.02 30.26
C ASP A 725 65.96 31.89 29.33
N LEU A 726 64.78 31.56 29.87
CA LEU A 726 63.51 31.53 29.13
C LEU A 726 62.77 32.84 29.36
N GLU A 727 62.56 33.64 28.31
CA GLU A 727 61.70 34.82 28.40
C GLU A 727 60.27 34.38 28.74
N GLU A 728 59.62 35.07 29.70
CA GLU A 728 58.23 34.82 30.03
C GLU A 728 57.35 35.12 28.80
N ILE A 729 56.45 34.20 28.43
CA ILE A 729 55.59 34.36 27.26
C ILE A 729 54.74 35.62 27.42
N GLN A 730 54.93 36.57 26.50
CA GLN A 730 54.18 37.82 26.46
C GLN A 730 52.88 37.62 25.68
N ASP A 731 51.80 38.26 26.14
CA ASP A 731 50.51 38.28 25.44
C ASP A 731 50.42 39.44 24.42
N GLU A 732 51.53 40.09 24.08
CA GLU A 732 51.58 41.14 23.06
C GLU A 732 52.00 40.55 21.71
N ARG A 733 51.39 41.06 20.62
CA ARG A 733 51.77 40.67 19.26
C ARG A 733 53.24 41.01 18.99
N PRO A 734 54.08 40.07 18.50
CA PRO A 734 55.45 40.38 18.11
C PRO A 734 55.47 41.47 17.04
N THR A 735 56.19 42.57 17.29
CA THR A 735 56.33 43.65 16.30
C THR A 735 57.14 43.13 15.10
N PRO A 736 56.67 43.33 13.85
CA PRO A 736 57.47 43.00 12.68
C PRO A 736 58.78 43.79 12.75
N ARG A 737 59.93 43.10 12.69
CA ARG A 737 61.21 43.80 12.57
C ARG A 737 61.22 44.58 11.26
N ASP A 738 61.37 45.90 11.33
CA ASP A 738 61.53 46.77 10.18
C ASP A 738 62.73 46.30 9.34
N LYS A 739 62.46 45.64 8.21
CA LYS A 739 63.49 45.26 7.24
C LYS A 739 63.64 46.42 6.26
N SER A 740 64.44 47.41 6.62
CA SER A 740 64.85 48.50 5.74
C SER A 740 65.92 48.03 4.74
N ASP A 741 65.63 46.99 3.94
CA ASP A 741 66.48 46.61 2.82
C ASP A 741 65.63 46.17 1.62
N GLY A 742 65.63 47.02 0.59
CA GLY A 742 64.95 46.82 -0.68
C GLY A 742 65.50 45.63 -1.46
N ARG A 743 64.98 44.43 -1.19
CA ARG A 743 64.89 43.33 -2.15
C ARG A 743 63.55 42.65 -2.00
N HIS A 744 62.60 42.99 -2.86
CA HIS A 744 61.41 42.15 -3.08
C HIS A 744 61.85 40.81 -3.67
N SER A 745 62.18 39.85 -2.79
CA SER A 745 62.31 38.44 -3.16
C SER A 745 61.12 37.68 -2.61
N MET A 746 60.28 37.13 -3.49
CA MET A 746 59.57 35.84 -3.45
C MET A 746 59.37 35.05 -2.11
N SER A 747 59.24 35.70 -0.94
CA SER A 747 59.20 35.04 0.38
C SER A 747 57.81 34.97 1.02
N ALA A 748 56.77 35.52 0.37
CA ALA A 748 55.41 35.57 0.92
C ALA A 748 54.71 34.20 1.03
N LEU A 749 55.23 33.16 0.36
CA LEU A 749 54.65 31.80 0.37
C LEU A 749 54.99 30.97 1.62
N GLY A 750 55.78 31.51 2.56
CA GLY A 750 56.33 30.75 3.70
C GLY A 750 55.82 31.15 5.09
N SER A 751 54.99 32.19 5.21
CA SER A 751 54.61 32.80 6.48
C SER A 751 53.18 32.49 6.92
N SER A 752 52.21 32.34 6.01
CA SER A 752 50.84 31.93 6.37
C SER A 752 50.77 30.47 6.81
N ILE A 753 49.93 30.19 7.82
CA ILE A 753 49.68 28.82 8.26
C ILE A 753 48.93 28.06 7.16
N VAL A 754 49.43 26.88 6.80
CA VAL A 754 48.76 25.99 5.85
C VAL A 754 47.79 25.11 6.65
N ALA A 755 46.51 25.10 6.26
CA ALA A 755 45.50 24.17 6.78
C ALA A 755 45.09 23.21 5.66
N VAL A 756 45.26 21.91 5.91
CA VAL A 756 45.02 20.79 4.98
C VAL A 756 43.79 20.00 5.39
#